data_AF-A0A6G1K3G4-F1
#
_entry.id   AF-A0A6G1K3G4-F1
#
_cell.length_a   1.000
_cell.length_b   1.000
_cell.length_c   1.000
_cell.angle_alpha   90.00
_cell.angle_beta   90.00
_cell.angle_gamma   90.00
#
_symmetry.space_group_name_H-M   'P 1'
#
loop_
_entity.id
_entity.type
_entity.pdbx_description
1 polymer ?
#
loop_
_entity_poly.entity_id
_entity_poly.type
_entity_poly.pdbx_seq_one_letter_code
_entity_poly.pdbx_strand_id
1 'polypeptide(L)'
;MAPPARARSLGKSGFSPVFSKLKTISYVDNVRPNAPVSSSHFIRTISWNAPGTFIATGAADRTLRIWNPEKPNFKNSTELRAVGVSGATALERVAFHPINENELASCSTDGFVRFWDVRSKASVGEVKVGEQPFTLAWKPDGTEIVAGRKDNLLVQVDRTALKVVAEHQQNVQTNQTAFDWTGTRLFLTSGDGCVKIMKYPTFETEIMLTAHTSSCFAVNISPSGEYMSAGGGDGLVSFWDTQEWICVRTLNMTQGPVRSVDFSFDGSYIAAGADGTEEKKLQIAHVETGEYVHTIDLPQPAAHVAWHPCKYVLAYSADSGGLKIVVLRLSAHDGTSPSPKHSKFSELPPPPLPGENMDVQAYLDPAALFSAKGLVIVITGGGSGIGLAIASALYQNNAAKIYLLGRRTGTLEAGIKTLESSPSAPKTSSSSSSSSVLSAISCDVTNIDSISAAVAQITKETGYVDVLINNAGVTGPQNGAALYGAKSIDELRDIMLKDWEGWENCMAINTQSVVGVSAAFLPLLDAANTRRGWAKGKVEGTGNPRKQDTSVLKDIDVAADDDRLSHIITVASVASFMRQATAGLAYNATKAGAAQLGKILASVFAPWGIRSNVVCPGPYPSEMTSGRDGKFGTNQVPQGRMGNVNDIAGLALFLIGKGGAYVNGTVQISDGGRLSVFPSTY
;
A
#
# COMPACT_ATOMS: atom_id res chain seq x y z
N MET A 1 10.67 6.24 -2.97
CA MET A 1 9.78 5.24 -3.60
C MET A 1 8.79 4.82 -2.52
N ALA A 2 7.47 4.87 -2.76
CA ALA A 2 6.50 4.38 -1.78
C ALA A 2 6.73 2.87 -1.54
N PRO A 3 6.56 2.36 -0.31
CA PRO A 3 6.75 0.94 -0.06
C PRO A 3 5.77 0.12 -0.91
N PRO A 4 6.21 -1.00 -1.49
CA PRO A 4 5.35 -1.82 -2.33
C PRO A 4 4.13 -2.31 -1.55
N ALA A 5 2.96 -2.28 -2.18
CA ALA A 5 1.71 -2.65 -1.55
C ALA A 5 1.72 -4.14 -1.16
N ARG A 6 1.76 -4.42 0.13
CA ARG A 6 1.68 -5.78 0.68
C ARG A 6 0.23 -6.26 0.73
N ALA A 7 0.02 -7.53 0.43
CA ALA A 7 -1.25 -8.21 0.62
C ALA A 7 -1.61 -8.21 2.10
N ARG A 8 -2.91 -8.32 2.41
CA ARG A 8 -3.34 -8.51 3.79
C ARG A 8 -2.92 -9.89 4.29
N SER A 9 -2.38 -9.96 5.50
CA SER A 9 -2.12 -11.24 6.16
C SER A 9 -3.39 -12.08 6.28
N LEU A 10 -3.29 -13.34 5.87
CA LEU A 10 -4.31 -14.35 6.02
C LEU A 10 -4.01 -15.13 7.29
N GLY A 11 -4.98 -15.19 8.20
CA GLY A 11 -4.91 -16.12 9.32
C GLY A 11 -4.92 -17.59 8.84
N LYS A 12 -4.40 -18.49 9.67
CA LYS A 12 -4.23 -19.92 9.40
C LYS A 12 -5.42 -20.59 8.69
N SER A 13 -6.65 -20.35 9.18
CA SER A 13 -7.87 -20.94 8.62
C SER A 13 -8.27 -20.37 7.25
N GLY A 14 -7.88 -19.12 6.95
CA GLY A 14 -8.16 -18.46 5.69
C GLY A 14 -7.12 -18.73 4.60
N PHE A 15 -5.93 -19.20 4.96
CA PHE A 15 -4.83 -19.40 4.01
C PHE A 15 -5.11 -20.49 2.98
N SER A 16 -5.36 -21.73 3.41
CA SER A 16 -5.54 -22.87 2.50
C SER A 16 -6.68 -22.66 1.48
N PRO A 17 -7.87 -22.14 1.86
CA PRO A 17 -8.96 -21.85 0.91
C PRO A 17 -8.63 -20.78 -0.14
N VAL A 18 -7.72 -19.85 0.17
CA VAL A 18 -7.27 -18.83 -0.78
C VAL A 18 -6.14 -19.35 -1.65
N PHE A 19 -5.16 -19.98 -1.03
CA PHE A 19 -3.95 -20.46 -1.72
C PHE A 19 -4.24 -21.62 -2.67
N SER A 20 -5.16 -22.53 -2.31
CA SER A 20 -5.61 -23.63 -3.19
C SER A 20 -6.28 -23.19 -4.49
N LYS A 21 -6.77 -21.94 -4.57
CA LYS A 21 -7.36 -21.38 -5.80
C LYS A 21 -6.31 -20.89 -6.79
N LEU A 22 -5.07 -20.72 -6.34
CA LEU A 22 -3.96 -20.30 -7.20
C LEU A 22 -3.58 -21.43 -8.15
N LYS A 23 -3.11 -21.07 -9.34
CA LYS A 23 -2.66 -22.01 -10.35
C LYS A 23 -1.16 -21.90 -10.51
N THR A 24 -0.50 -23.03 -10.70
CA THR A 24 0.91 -23.06 -11.06
C THR A 24 1.09 -22.67 -12.53
N ILE A 25 1.86 -21.62 -12.77
CA ILE A 25 2.30 -21.21 -14.11
C ILE A 25 3.77 -21.62 -14.28
N SER A 26 4.11 -22.18 -15.44
CA SER A 26 5.48 -22.60 -15.77
C SER A 26 6.17 -21.58 -16.68
N TYR A 27 7.42 -21.28 -16.37
CA TYR A 27 8.32 -20.33 -17.03
C TYR A 27 9.51 -21.13 -17.56
N VAL A 28 9.48 -21.45 -18.84
CA VAL A 28 10.44 -22.37 -19.46
C VAL A 28 11.49 -21.59 -20.23
N ASP A 29 12.75 -21.93 -19.98
CA ASP A 29 13.96 -21.25 -20.47
C ASP A 29 14.29 -21.56 -21.95
N ASN A 30 13.28 -21.59 -22.82
CA ASN A 30 13.37 -22.21 -24.16
C ASN A 30 13.17 -21.22 -25.31
N VAL A 31 14.09 -21.22 -26.30
CA VAL A 31 14.08 -20.29 -27.44
C VAL A 31 13.11 -20.71 -28.56
N ARG A 32 12.74 -22.01 -28.63
CA ARG A 32 11.78 -22.55 -29.62
C ARG A 32 10.62 -23.26 -28.91
N PRO A 33 9.36 -23.03 -29.30
CA PRO A 33 8.24 -23.84 -28.83
C PRO A 33 8.48 -25.31 -29.21
N ASN A 34 8.42 -26.24 -28.23
CA ASN A 34 8.55 -27.70 -28.37
C ASN A 34 9.96 -28.33 -28.51
N ALA A 35 11.05 -27.57 -28.41
CA ALA A 35 12.37 -28.18 -28.22
C ALA A 35 12.56 -28.60 -26.74
N PRO A 36 13.28 -29.67 -26.39
CA PRO A 36 13.61 -29.94 -24.99
C PRO A 36 14.59 -28.87 -24.47
N VAL A 37 14.38 -28.41 -23.23
CA VAL A 37 15.38 -27.61 -22.51
C VAL A 37 16.63 -28.48 -22.35
N SER A 38 17.83 -27.88 -22.41
CA SER A 38 19.08 -28.63 -22.22
C SER A 38 19.01 -29.49 -20.96
N SER A 39 19.43 -30.75 -21.03
CA SER A 39 19.52 -31.62 -19.86
C SER A 39 20.49 -31.11 -18.79
N SER A 40 21.32 -30.12 -19.14
CA SER A 40 22.24 -29.43 -18.23
C SER A 40 21.63 -28.20 -17.55
N HIS A 41 20.39 -27.83 -17.86
CA HIS A 41 19.75 -26.61 -17.35
C HIS A 41 19.02 -26.90 -16.04
N PHE A 42 19.64 -26.53 -14.92
CA PHE A 42 19.04 -26.63 -13.59
C PHE A 42 19.21 -25.32 -12.81
N ILE A 43 18.12 -24.86 -12.20
CA ILE A 43 18.07 -23.62 -11.42
C ILE A 43 18.73 -23.87 -10.07
N ARG A 44 19.75 -23.08 -9.71
CA ARG A 44 20.46 -23.13 -8.42
C ARG A 44 20.00 -22.08 -7.42
N THR A 45 19.23 -21.10 -7.88
CA THR A 45 18.84 -19.95 -7.08
C THR A 45 17.66 -19.21 -7.72
N ILE A 46 16.80 -18.68 -6.86
CA ILE A 46 15.65 -17.88 -7.21
C ILE A 46 15.66 -16.66 -6.28
N SER A 47 15.50 -15.46 -6.83
CA SER A 47 15.45 -14.24 -6.03
C SER A 47 14.41 -13.27 -6.58
N TRP A 48 13.54 -12.76 -5.70
CA TRP A 48 12.59 -11.70 -6.02
C TRP A 48 13.23 -10.33 -5.81
N ASN A 49 12.90 -9.36 -6.66
CA ASN A 49 13.21 -7.97 -6.33
C ASN A 49 12.28 -7.45 -5.23
N ALA A 50 12.67 -6.37 -4.55
CA ALA A 50 11.94 -5.83 -3.39
C ALA A 50 10.42 -5.64 -3.59
N PRO A 51 9.92 -5.10 -4.72
CA PRO A 51 8.48 -4.98 -4.96
C PRO A 51 7.81 -6.28 -5.47
N GLY A 52 8.59 -7.28 -5.89
CA GLY A 52 8.11 -8.52 -6.50
C GLY A 52 7.64 -8.37 -7.96
N THR A 53 8.05 -7.30 -8.64
CA THR A 53 7.76 -7.09 -10.07
C THR A 53 8.64 -7.95 -10.98
N PHE A 54 9.81 -8.36 -10.50
CA PHE A 54 10.74 -9.23 -11.21
C PHE A 54 11.21 -10.37 -10.32
N ILE A 55 11.50 -11.50 -10.96
CA ILE A 55 12.14 -12.65 -10.34
C ILE A 55 13.32 -13.12 -11.19
N ALA A 56 14.46 -13.34 -10.55
CA ALA A 56 15.69 -13.76 -11.18
C ALA A 56 15.90 -15.24 -10.93
N THR A 57 16.29 -15.96 -11.98
CA THR A 57 16.72 -17.34 -11.93
C THR A 57 18.18 -17.43 -12.34
N GLY A 58 18.98 -18.09 -11.51
CA GLY A 58 20.35 -18.44 -11.86
C GLY A 58 20.47 -19.94 -12.09
N ALA A 59 20.86 -20.33 -13.31
CA ALA A 59 21.01 -21.72 -13.70
C ALA A 59 22.49 -22.12 -13.90
N ALA A 60 22.78 -23.40 -13.71
CA ALA A 60 24.14 -23.92 -13.76
C ALA A 60 24.82 -23.82 -15.13
N ASP A 61 24.05 -23.70 -16.21
CA ASP A 61 24.53 -23.51 -17.58
C ASP A 61 24.92 -22.03 -17.89
N ARG A 62 25.00 -21.19 -16.85
CA ARG A 62 25.29 -19.74 -16.83
C ARG A 62 24.10 -18.87 -17.16
N THR A 63 22.93 -19.43 -17.41
CA THR A 63 21.76 -18.61 -17.70
C THR A 63 21.34 -17.85 -16.44
N LEU A 64 21.55 -16.53 -16.49
CA LEU A 64 20.97 -15.57 -15.56
C LEU A 64 19.79 -14.90 -16.28
N ARG A 65 18.57 -15.19 -15.84
CA ARG A 65 17.36 -14.67 -16.48
C ARG A 65 16.45 -13.97 -15.50
N ILE A 66 15.88 -12.86 -15.96
CA ILE A 66 14.90 -12.04 -15.25
C ILE A 66 13.54 -12.26 -15.90
N TRP A 67 12.60 -12.75 -15.10
CA TRP A 67 11.24 -13.04 -15.51
C TRP A 67 10.29 -11.96 -14.99
N ASN A 68 9.28 -11.67 -15.80
CA ASN A 68 8.09 -10.93 -15.36
C ASN A 68 7.02 -11.97 -14.94
N PRO A 69 6.64 -12.03 -13.64
CA PRO A 69 5.66 -12.99 -13.12
C PRO A 69 4.24 -12.85 -13.67
N GLU A 70 3.93 -11.77 -14.38
CA GLU A 70 2.63 -11.57 -15.03
C GLU A 70 2.66 -12.00 -16.51
N LYS A 71 3.84 -12.18 -17.08
CA LYS A 71 4.06 -12.48 -18.50
C LYS A 71 4.93 -13.73 -18.67
N PRO A 72 4.35 -14.94 -18.60
CA PRO A 72 5.11 -16.19 -18.54
C PRO A 72 5.85 -16.60 -19.81
N ASN A 73 5.60 -15.92 -20.93
CA ASN A 73 6.31 -16.19 -22.17
C ASN A 73 7.76 -15.74 -22.06
N PHE A 74 8.70 -16.63 -22.38
CA PHE A 74 10.15 -16.34 -22.37
C PHE A 74 10.54 -15.11 -23.20
N LYS A 75 9.77 -14.75 -24.24
CA LYS A 75 10.01 -13.53 -25.03
C LYS A 75 9.92 -12.24 -24.21
N ASN A 76 9.22 -12.27 -23.09
CA ASN A 76 9.08 -11.14 -22.16
C ASN A 76 10.10 -11.19 -21.01
N SER A 77 11.02 -12.16 -21.04
CA SER A 77 12.12 -12.26 -20.09
C SER A 77 13.37 -11.56 -20.62
N THR A 78 14.26 -11.18 -19.71
CA THR A 78 15.56 -10.60 -20.04
C THR A 78 16.66 -11.55 -19.59
N GLU A 79 17.49 -12.00 -20.51
CA GLU A 79 18.69 -12.76 -20.17
C GLU A 79 19.88 -11.80 -20.02
N LEU A 80 20.59 -11.92 -18.91
CA LEU A 80 21.80 -11.14 -18.61
C LEU A 80 23.01 -12.03 -18.84
N ARG A 81 23.98 -11.52 -19.61
CA ARG A 81 25.19 -12.26 -19.97
C ARG A 81 26.44 -11.41 -19.74
N ALA A 82 27.45 -12.03 -19.14
CA ALA A 82 28.76 -11.40 -18.96
C ALA A 82 29.55 -11.54 -20.26
N VAL A 83 30.18 -10.44 -20.69
CA VAL A 83 31.01 -10.42 -21.90
C VAL A 83 32.36 -11.07 -21.60
N GLY A 84 32.86 -11.94 -22.49
CA GLY A 84 34.19 -12.54 -22.36
C GLY A 84 34.28 -13.73 -21.39
N VAL A 85 33.16 -14.24 -20.86
CA VAL A 85 33.14 -15.38 -19.95
C VAL A 85 33.10 -16.71 -20.71
N SER A 86 34.02 -17.62 -20.35
CA SER A 86 34.16 -18.96 -20.94
C SER A 86 32.86 -19.78 -20.88
N GLY A 87 32.69 -20.66 -21.87
CA GLY A 87 31.62 -21.66 -21.98
C GLY A 87 31.36 -22.50 -20.72
N ALA A 88 32.41 -22.72 -19.92
CA ALA A 88 32.43 -23.68 -18.82
C ALA A 88 32.18 -23.09 -17.42
N THR A 89 32.01 -21.77 -17.31
CA THR A 89 31.64 -21.13 -16.03
C THR A 89 30.27 -21.64 -15.57
N ALA A 90 29.98 -21.69 -14.28
CA ALA A 90 28.65 -21.98 -13.75
C ALA A 90 28.22 -20.81 -12.85
N LEU A 91 26.94 -20.44 -12.91
CA LEU A 91 26.36 -19.42 -12.05
C LEU A 91 25.88 -20.09 -10.77
N GLU A 92 26.36 -19.64 -9.61
CA GLU A 92 26.07 -20.31 -8.34
C GLU A 92 24.91 -19.63 -7.59
N ARG A 93 24.95 -18.30 -7.44
CA ARG A 93 23.93 -17.52 -6.75
C ARG A 93 23.58 -16.24 -7.48
N VAL A 94 22.37 -15.76 -7.22
CA VAL A 94 21.81 -14.49 -7.64
C VAL A 94 21.01 -13.94 -6.47
N ALA A 95 21.13 -12.64 -6.22
CA ALA A 95 20.35 -11.95 -5.20
C ALA A 95 20.04 -10.54 -5.68
N PHE A 96 18.76 -10.20 -5.75
CA PHE A 96 18.35 -8.81 -5.97
C PHE A 96 18.83 -7.92 -4.84
N HIS A 97 19.12 -6.67 -5.20
CA HIS A 97 19.42 -5.63 -4.24
C HIS A 97 18.17 -5.38 -3.35
N PRO A 98 18.33 -5.25 -2.01
CA PRO A 98 17.20 -5.18 -1.08
C PRO A 98 16.34 -3.92 -1.22
N ILE A 99 16.92 -2.81 -1.71
CA ILE A 99 16.22 -1.53 -1.91
C ILE A 99 16.01 -1.17 -3.40
N ASN A 100 17.06 -1.27 -4.23
CA ASN A 100 16.98 -0.94 -5.66
C ASN A 100 16.33 -2.07 -6.48
N GLU A 101 15.11 -1.83 -6.96
CA GLU A 101 14.28 -2.83 -7.64
C GLU A 101 14.84 -3.37 -8.97
N ASN A 102 15.76 -2.64 -9.59
CA ASN A 102 16.30 -2.94 -10.93
C ASN A 102 17.75 -3.47 -10.87
N GLU A 103 18.29 -3.69 -9.68
CA GLU A 103 19.68 -4.09 -9.50
C GLU A 103 19.78 -5.44 -8.79
N LEU A 104 20.75 -6.25 -9.21
CA LEU A 104 21.03 -7.55 -8.60
C LEU A 104 22.52 -7.88 -8.67
N ALA A 105 22.96 -8.75 -7.77
CA ALA A 105 24.29 -9.33 -7.78
C ALA A 105 24.22 -10.81 -8.15
N SER A 106 25.27 -11.32 -8.79
CA SER A 106 25.46 -12.74 -9.03
C SER A 106 26.89 -13.17 -8.75
N CYS A 107 27.09 -14.42 -8.36
CA CYS A 107 28.41 -15.02 -8.24
C CYS A 107 28.52 -16.29 -9.09
N SER A 108 29.70 -16.51 -9.63
CA SER A 108 29.98 -17.60 -10.56
C SER A 108 31.31 -18.26 -10.28
N THR A 109 31.50 -19.48 -10.79
CA THR A 109 32.70 -20.29 -10.55
C THR A 109 33.99 -19.69 -11.10
N ASP A 110 33.89 -18.70 -11.99
CA ASP A 110 35.01 -17.91 -12.50
C ASP A 110 35.57 -16.90 -11.47
N GLY A 111 34.98 -16.82 -10.29
CA GLY A 111 35.54 -16.04 -9.19
C GLY A 111 35.07 -14.61 -9.07
N PHE A 112 34.10 -14.20 -9.88
CA PHE A 112 33.59 -12.84 -9.89
C PHE A 112 32.25 -12.73 -9.16
N VAL A 113 32.08 -11.64 -8.44
CA VAL A 113 30.78 -11.08 -8.09
C VAL A 113 30.48 -9.99 -9.12
N ARG A 114 29.36 -10.12 -9.82
CA ARG A 114 28.92 -9.17 -10.85
C ARG A 114 27.65 -8.49 -10.41
N PHE A 115 27.59 -7.18 -10.61
CA PHE A 115 26.42 -6.35 -10.36
C PHE A 115 25.78 -6.00 -11.70
N TRP A 116 24.46 -6.10 -11.76
CA TRP A 116 23.70 -5.95 -13.00
C TRP A 116 22.61 -4.92 -12.83
N ASP A 117 22.35 -4.16 -13.89
CA ASP A 117 21.13 -3.37 -14.00
C ASP A 117 20.21 -4.00 -15.05
N VAL A 118 19.00 -4.35 -14.59
CA VAL A 118 17.98 -5.02 -15.41
C VAL A 118 17.54 -4.14 -16.58
N ARG A 119 17.56 -2.80 -16.43
CA ARG A 119 17.10 -1.87 -17.46
C ARG A 119 18.10 -1.74 -18.60
N SER A 120 19.38 -1.56 -18.29
CA SER A 120 20.46 -1.51 -19.28
C SER A 120 20.83 -2.89 -19.84
N LYS A 121 20.39 -3.98 -19.19
CA LYS A 121 20.70 -5.37 -19.54
C LYS A 121 22.20 -5.66 -19.54
N ALA A 122 22.95 -4.92 -18.73
CA ALA A 122 24.41 -4.95 -18.71
C ALA A 122 24.95 -5.12 -17.29
N SER A 123 26.17 -5.65 -17.22
CA SER A 123 26.98 -5.63 -16.01
C SER A 123 27.41 -4.18 -15.74
N VAL A 124 27.04 -3.65 -14.58
CA VAL A 124 27.39 -2.29 -14.13
C VAL A 124 28.65 -2.27 -13.28
N GLY A 125 29.19 -3.44 -12.94
CA GLY A 125 30.45 -3.57 -12.23
C GLY A 125 30.76 -5.02 -11.88
N GLU A 126 32.05 -5.36 -11.82
CA GLU A 126 32.52 -6.70 -11.49
C GLU A 126 33.66 -6.61 -10.47
N VAL A 127 33.64 -7.52 -9.49
CA VAL A 127 34.67 -7.61 -8.45
C VAL A 127 35.18 -9.04 -8.42
N LYS A 128 36.49 -9.23 -8.65
CA LYS A 128 37.13 -10.53 -8.47
C LYS A 128 37.30 -10.76 -6.97
N VAL A 129 36.62 -11.78 -6.43
CA VAL A 129 36.65 -12.13 -5.00
C VAL A 129 37.55 -13.33 -4.70
N GLY A 130 38.21 -13.88 -5.73
CA GLY A 130 39.03 -15.08 -5.67
C GLY A 130 38.40 -16.23 -6.43
N GLU A 131 38.60 -17.49 -6.04
CA GLU A 131 38.09 -18.63 -6.79
C GLU A 131 36.80 -19.20 -6.19
N GLN A 132 35.83 -19.54 -7.06
CA GLN A 132 34.59 -20.26 -6.75
C GLN A 132 33.75 -19.72 -5.57
N PRO A 133 33.30 -18.45 -5.61
CA PRO A 133 32.22 -17.98 -4.74
C PRO A 133 30.91 -18.72 -5.04
N PHE A 134 30.17 -19.10 -4.00
CA PHE A 134 28.93 -19.87 -4.15
C PHE A 134 27.81 -19.51 -3.17
N THR A 135 28.05 -18.61 -2.21
CA THR A 135 27.00 -17.96 -1.40
C THR A 135 27.11 -16.44 -1.51
N LEU A 136 25.98 -15.75 -1.44
CA LEU A 136 25.87 -14.29 -1.46
C LEU A 136 24.85 -13.84 -0.42
N ALA A 137 25.17 -12.79 0.33
CA ALA A 137 24.22 -12.10 1.20
C ALA A 137 24.39 -10.59 1.07
N TRP A 138 23.33 -9.89 0.66
CA TRP A 138 23.28 -8.44 0.71
C TRP A 138 23.09 -7.96 2.13
N LYS A 139 23.85 -6.95 2.53
CA LYS A 139 23.53 -6.18 3.72
C LYS A 139 22.18 -5.45 3.49
N PRO A 140 21.29 -5.33 4.48
CA PRO A 140 19.94 -4.78 4.26
C PRO A 140 19.91 -3.35 3.70
N ASP A 141 20.96 -2.56 3.94
CA ASP A 141 21.12 -1.21 3.40
C ASP A 141 21.53 -1.18 1.91
N GLY A 142 21.93 -2.33 1.34
CA GLY A 142 22.38 -2.47 -0.05
C GLY A 142 23.79 -1.93 -0.34
N THR A 143 24.52 -1.50 0.68
CA THR A 143 25.85 -0.88 0.49
C THR A 143 26.97 -1.91 0.30
N GLU A 144 26.79 -3.11 0.87
CA GLU A 144 27.80 -4.16 0.91
C GLU A 144 27.18 -5.53 0.65
N ILE A 145 28.01 -6.44 0.15
CA ILE A 145 27.66 -7.85 -0.04
C ILE A 145 28.76 -8.74 0.54
N VAL A 146 28.36 -9.85 1.15
CA VAL A 146 29.29 -10.89 1.60
C VAL A 146 29.21 -12.06 0.63
N ALA A 147 30.34 -12.40 0.01
CA ALA A 147 30.48 -13.56 -0.86
C ALA A 147 31.26 -14.67 -0.13
N GLY A 148 30.67 -15.86 -0.01
CA GLY A 148 31.37 -17.02 0.56
C GLY A 148 31.90 -17.94 -0.52
N ARG A 149 33.15 -18.38 -0.34
CA ARG A 149 33.92 -19.20 -1.27
C ARG A 149 34.07 -20.64 -0.77
N LYS A 150 34.38 -21.56 -1.70
CA LYS A 150 34.58 -22.98 -1.39
C LYS A 150 35.82 -23.29 -0.54
N ASP A 151 36.77 -22.36 -0.44
CA ASP A 151 37.92 -22.44 0.47
C ASP A 151 37.64 -21.84 1.86
N ASN A 152 36.35 -21.67 2.18
CA ASN A 152 35.85 -21.21 3.48
C ASN A 152 36.20 -19.74 3.77
N LEU A 153 36.59 -18.94 2.78
CA LEU A 153 36.72 -17.50 2.92
C LEU A 153 35.38 -16.79 2.72
N LEU A 154 35.10 -15.84 3.60
CA LEU A 154 34.05 -14.84 3.43
C LEU A 154 34.69 -13.54 2.98
N VAL A 155 34.23 -13.01 1.86
CA VAL A 155 34.77 -11.82 1.23
C VAL A 155 33.74 -10.71 1.34
N GLN A 156 34.10 -9.63 2.05
CA GLN A 156 33.31 -8.40 2.08
C GLN A 156 33.58 -7.61 0.81
N VAL A 157 32.52 -7.21 0.12
CA VAL A 157 32.59 -6.41 -1.10
C VAL A 157 31.76 -5.15 -0.93
N ASP A 158 32.39 -4.00 -1.12
CA ASP A 158 31.73 -2.70 -1.17
C ASP A 158 31.09 -2.52 -2.55
N ARG A 159 29.78 -2.27 -2.58
CA ARG A 159 29.04 -2.13 -3.84
C ARG A 159 29.42 -0.86 -4.60
N THR A 160 29.61 0.25 -3.90
CA THR A 160 29.84 1.56 -4.52
C THR A 160 31.27 1.68 -5.03
N ALA A 161 32.23 1.23 -4.22
CA ALA A 161 33.64 1.24 -4.56
C ALA A 161 34.07 0.08 -5.46
N LEU A 162 33.21 -0.93 -5.66
CA LEU A 162 33.49 -2.11 -6.50
C LEU A 162 34.82 -2.78 -6.15
N LYS A 163 35.05 -3.00 -4.85
CA LYS A 163 36.31 -3.57 -4.35
C LYS A 163 36.07 -4.53 -3.19
N VAL A 164 37.00 -5.44 -3.01
CA VAL A 164 37.11 -6.25 -1.80
C VAL A 164 37.53 -5.34 -0.64
N VAL A 165 36.80 -5.40 0.47
CA VAL A 165 37.07 -4.65 1.70
C VAL A 165 37.95 -5.47 2.64
N ALA A 166 37.54 -6.71 2.90
CA ALA A 166 38.23 -7.64 3.79
C ALA A 166 37.89 -9.10 3.46
N GLU A 167 38.74 -10.01 3.89
CA GLU A 167 38.56 -11.46 3.78
C GLU A 167 38.66 -12.11 5.17
N HIS A 168 37.76 -13.06 5.45
CA HIS A 168 37.65 -13.70 6.76
C HIS A 168 37.59 -15.22 6.63
N GLN A 169 38.62 -15.91 7.11
CA GLN A 169 38.73 -17.36 7.06
C GLN A 169 37.77 -18.02 8.06
N GLN A 170 36.99 -18.98 7.59
CA GLN A 170 36.16 -19.84 8.42
C GLN A 170 36.81 -21.20 8.60
N ASN A 171 36.60 -21.79 9.79
CA ASN A 171 37.14 -23.11 10.13
C ASN A 171 36.44 -24.27 9.40
N VAL A 172 35.19 -24.05 8.98
CA VAL A 172 34.32 -25.04 8.34
C VAL A 172 33.64 -24.38 7.15
N GLN A 173 33.26 -25.18 6.15
CA GLN A 173 32.54 -24.72 4.97
C GLN A 173 31.21 -24.07 5.33
N THR A 174 31.02 -22.86 4.78
CA THR A 174 29.79 -22.08 4.89
C THR A 174 28.88 -22.34 3.70
N ASN A 175 27.72 -22.94 3.89
CA ASN A 175 26.84 -23.33 2.77
C ASN A 175 25.93 -22.19 2.28
N GLN A 176 25.47 -21.35 3.20
CA GLN A 176 24.63 -20.19 2.95
C GLN A 176 24.81 -19.15 4.05
N THR A 177 24.69 -17.89 3.65
CA THR A 177 24.76 -16.71 4.52
C THR A 177 23.48 -15.87 4.39
N ALA A 178 23.02 -15.27 5.49
CA ALA A 178 21.92 -14.31 5.48
C ALA A 178 22.15 -13.23 6.55
N PHE A 179 21.83 -11.97 6.25
CA PHE A 179 21.90 -10.89 7.23
C PHE A 179 20.64 -10.84 8.09
N ASP A 180 20.78 -10.34 9.31
CA ASP A 180 19.65 -9.82 10.07
C ASP A 180 19.17 -8.48 9.49
N TRP A 181 17.96 -8.03 9.85
CA TRP A 181 17.41 -6.79 9.28
C TRP A 181 18.15 -5.51 9.71
N THR A 182 18.93 -5.55 10.79
CA THR A 182 19.73 -4.40 11.22
C THR A 182 21.05 -4.29 10.45
N GLY A 183 21.50 -5.37 9.81
CA GLY A 183 22.80 -5.45 9.13
C GLY A 183 24.00 -5.54 10.07
N THR A 184 23.75 -5.82 11.36
CA THR A 184 24.80 -5.93 12.39
C THR A 184 25.18 -7.39 12.66
N ARG A 185 24.34 -8.35 12.26
CA ARG A 185 24.58 -9.78 12.43
C ARG A 185 24.47 -10.51 11.10
N LEU A 186 25.36 -11.47 10.91
CA LEU A 186 25.35 -12.41 9.79
C LEU A 186 25.10 -13.82 10.32
N PHE A 187 24.13 -14.53 9.73
CA PHE A 187 23.87 -15.94 9.97
C PHE A 187 24.61 -16.79 8.94
N LEU A 188 25.32 -17.81 9.41
CA LEU A 188 26.13 -18.68 8.57
C LEU A 188 25.81 -20.13 8.87
N THR A 189 25.36 -20.84 7.85
CA THR A 189 25.17 -22.28 7.93
C THR A 189 26.47 -23.00 7.69
N SER A 190 26.74 -24.03 8.48
CA SER A 190 28.00 -24.76 8.49
C SER A 190 27.81 -26.23 8.07
N GLY A 191 28.86 -26.81 7.49
CA GLY A 191 28.93 -28.22 7.12
C GLY A 191 28.79 -29.19 8.31
N ASP A 192 29.04 -28.74 9.54
CA ASP A 192 28.87 -29.51 10.78
C ASP A 192 27.44 -29.49 11.34
N GLY A 193 26.48 -28.89 10.62
CA GLY A 193 25.08 -28.80 11.07
C GLY A 193 24.78 -27.63 12.00
N CYS A 194 25.77 -26.76 12.27
CA CYS A 194 25.57 -25.57 13.07
C CYS A 194 25.15 -24.34 12.24
N VAL A 195 24.49 -23.39 12.91
CA VAL A 195 24.32 -22.02 12.44
C VAL A 195 25.13 -21.09 13.35
N LYS A 196 26.10 -20.37 12.78
CA LYS A 196 26.90 -19.37 13.49
C LYS A 196 26.29 -18.00 13.28
N ILE A 197 26.13 -17.27 14.38
CA ILE A 197 25.70 -15.88 14.39
C ILE A 197 26.94 -15.05 14.65
N MET A 198 27.32 -14.23 13.68
CA MET A 198 28.54 -13.43 13.74
C MET A 198 28.23 -11.95 13.71
N LYS A 199 29.00 -11.18 14.47
CA LYS A 199 28.96 -9.71 14.41
C LYS A 199 29.55 -9.24 13.08
N TYR A 200 28.89 -8.30 12.44
CA TYR A 200 29.37 -7.65 11.23
C TYR A 200 29.80 -6.21 11.56
N PRO A 201 30.95 -5.71 11.07
CA PRO A 201 31.82 -6.29 10.04
C PRO A 201 32.99 -7.14 10.56
N THR A 202 33.10 -7.41 11.87
CA THR A 202 34.29 -8.07 12.44
C THR A 202 34.36 -9.58 12.19
N PHE A 203 33.23 -10.23 11.92
CA PHE A 203 33.05 -11.69 11.87
C PHE A 203 33.45 -12.42 13.15
N GLU A 204 33.33 -11.75 14.29
CA GLU A 204 33.44 -12.42 15.59
C GLU A 204 32.18 -13.27 15.84
N THR A 205 32.37 -14.54 16.21
CA THR A 205 31.25 -15.43 16.55
C THR A 205 30.63 -15.00 17.88
N GLU A 206 29.36 -14.61 17.85
CA GLU A 206 28.57 -14.25 19.03
C GLU A 206 27.91 -15.50 19.60
N ILE A 207 27.26 -16.29 18.75
CA ILE A 207 26.48 -17.48 19.14
C ILE A 207 26.69 -18.59 18.11
N MET A 208 26.75 -19.83 18.59
CA MET A 208 26.77 -21.03 17.76
C MET A 208 25.58 -21.92 18.12
N LEU A 209 24.69 -22.12 17.16
CA LEU A 209 23.48 -22.94 17.32
C LEU A 209 23.72 -24.31 16.69
N THR A 210 23.63 -25.37 17.49
CA THR A 210 23.66 -26.76 17.00
C THR A 210 22.28 -27.11 16.42
N ALA A 211 22.02 -26.72 15.18
CA ALA A 211 20.68 -26.75 14.61
C ALA A 211 20.27 -28.11 14.04
N HIS A 212 21.23 -28.82 13.44
CA HIS A 212 20.96 -30.06 12.71
C HIS A 212 22.03 -31.10 12.99
N THR A 213 21.67 -32.37 12.80
CA THR A 213 22.59 -33.51 12.96
C THR A 213 23.46 -33.77 11.71
N SER A 214 23.10 -33.13 10.61
CA SER A 214 23.78 -33.15 9.31
C SER A 214 24.03 -31.71 8.86
N SER A 215 24.81 -31.51 7.80
CA SER A 215 25.17 -30.18 7.28
C SER A 215 23.95 -29.26 7.14
N CYS A 216 24.06 -28.03 7.62
CA CYS A 216 23.03 -27.03 7.44
C CYS A 216 23.23 -26.34 6.09
N PHE A 217 22.20 -26.27 5.26
CA PHE A 217 22.31 -25.78 3.88
C PHE A 217 21.56 -24.48 3.63
N ALA A 218 20.50 -24.20 4.39
CA ALA A 218 19.65 -23.05 4.18
C ALA A 218 19.42 -22.29 5.48
N VAL A 219 19.44 -20.95 5.42
CA VAL A 219 19.08 -20.08 6.54
C VAL A 219 18.37 -18.85 6.01
N ASN A 220 17.34 -18.41 6.74
CA ASN A 220 16.62 -17.19 6.43
C ASN A 220 15.98 -16.60 7.69
N ILE A 221 15.77 -15.29 7.69
CA ILE A 221 15.12 -14.57 8.78
C ILE A 221 13.70 -14.19 8.37
N SER A 222 12.75 -14.36 9.28
CA SER A 222 11.36 -13.93 9.09
C SER A 222 11.29 -12.41 8.84
N PRO A 223 10.34 -11.90 8.04
CA PRO A 223 10.19 -10.45 7.80
C PRO A 223 9.90 -9.62 9.04
N SER A 224 9.34 -10.21 10.11
CA SER A 224 9.19 -9.55 11.41
C SER A 224 10.50 -9.49 12.20
N GLY A 225 11.46 -10.36 11.87
CA GLY A 225 12.73 -10.50 12.58
C GLY A 225 12.63 -11.37 13.84
N GLU A 226 11.46 -11.90 14.18
CA GLU A 226 11.22 -12.66 15.42
C GLU A 226 11.78 -14.08 15.37
N TYR A 227 11.74 -14.69 14.18
CA TYR A 227 12.25 -16.05 13.97
C TYR A 227 13.35 -16.09 12.90
N MET A 228 14.32 -16.97 13.11
CA MET A 228 15.25 -17.46 12.10
C MET A 228 14.95 -18.93 11.81
N SER A 229 14.86 -19.30 10.54
CA SER A 229 14.75 -20.70 10.12
C SER A 229 16.09 -21.23 9.63
N ALA A 230 16.41 -22.49 9.96
CA ALA A 230 17.54 -23.22 9.42
C ALA A 230 17.07 -24.55 8.82
N GLY A 231 17.60 -24.90 7.64
CA GLY A 231 17.30 -26.13 6.92
C GLY A 231 18.51 -27.07 6.90
N GLY A 232 18.31 -28.31 7.35
CA GLY A 232 19.35 -29.31 7.49
C GLY A 232 19.39 -30.36 6.38
N GLY A 233 20.53 -31.03 6.26
CA GLY A 233 20.69 -32.25 5.47
C GLY A 233 19.95 -33.46 6.03
N ASP A 234 19.41 -33.35 7.24
CA ASP A 234 18.55 -34.33 7.91
C ASP A 234 17.07 -34.21 7.51
N GLY A 235 16.73 -33.31 6.57
CA GLY A 235 15.36 -33.09 6.08
C GLY A 235 14.50 -32.21 6.98
N LEU A 236 15.07 -31.70 8.07
CA LEU A 236 14.36 -30.90 9.05
C LEU A 236 14.53 -29.40 8.80
N VAL A 237 13.51 -28.64 9.18
CA VAL A 237 13.55 -27.17 9.28
C VAL A 237 13.38 -26.78 10.74
N SER A 238 14.41 -26.18 11.34
CA SER A 238 14.39 -25.70 12.72
C SER A 238 14.10 -24.19 12.79
N PHE A 239 13.31 -23.77 13.77
CA PHE A 239 12.95 -22.38 14.04
C PHE A 239 13.59 -21.92 15.34
N TRP A 240 14.22 -20.76 15.29
CA TRP A 240 14.95 -20.17 16.40
C TRP A 240 14.40 -18.80 16.70
N ASP A 241 14.09 -18.55 17.97
CA ASP A 241 13.74 -17.23 18.46
C ASP A 241 14.97 -16.31 18.38
N THR A 242 14.84 -15.09 17.86
CA THR A 242 16.00 -14.19 17.68
C THR A 242 16.34 -13.35 18.91
N GLN A 243 15.50 -13.37 19.95
CA GLN A 243 15.75 -12.70 21.22
C GLN A 243 16.51 -13.64 22.17
N GLU A 244 16.00 -14.85 22.33
CA GLU A 244 16.53 -15.85 23.28
C GLU A 244 17.44 -16.90 22.63
N TRP A 245 17.42 -17.03 21.30
CA TRP A 245 18.20 -18.02 20.55
C TRP A 245 17.93 -19.47 20.97
N ILE A 246 16.69 -19.75 21.32
CA ILE A 246 16.20 -21.10 21.61
C ILE A 246 15.51 -21.69 20.38
N CYS A 247 15.65 -23.01 20.18
CA CYS A 247 14.91 -23.72 19.16
C CYS A 247 13.45 -23.87 19.62
N VAL A 248 12.55 -23.10 19.02
CA VAL A 248 11.12 -23.11 19.37
C VAL A 248 10.43 -24.33 18.76
N ARG A 249 10.83 -24.71 17.54
CA ARG A 249 10.20 -25.78 16.76
C ARG A 249 11.15 -26.44 15.78
N THR A 250 10.81 -27.67 15.41
CA THR A 250 11.42 -28.38 14.28
C THR A 250 10.33 -29.06 13.47
N LEU A 251 10.31 -28.83 12.16
CA LEU A 251 9.32 -29.38 11.24
C LEU A 251 9.99 -30.32 10.24
N ASN A 252 9.39 -31.50 10.03
CA ASN A 252 9.79 -32.43 8.99
C ASN A 252 9.04 -32.10 7.69
N MET A 253 9.44 -31.00 7.04
CA MET A 253 8.77 -30.48 5.84
C MET A 253 9.13 -31.24 4.56
N THR A 254 10.25 -31.97 4.57
CA THR A 254 10.84 -32.60 3.39
C THR A 254 11.58 -33.89 3.77
N GLN A 255 11.52 -34.94 2.93
CA GLN A 255 12.25 -36.21 3.18
C GLN A 255 13.68 -36.23 2.60
N GLY A 256 14.23 -35.08 2.22
CA GLY A 256 15.58 -34.96 1.66
C GLY A 256 16.26 -33.67 2.15
N PRO A 257 17.56 -33.47 1.83
CA PRO A 257 18.30 -32.28 2.26
C PRO A 257 17.59 -30.97 1.89
N VAL A 258 17.30 -30.15 2.89
CA VAL A 258 16.63 -28.85 2.71
C VAL A 258 17.61 -27.87 2.06
N ARG A 259 17.39 -27.53 0.79
CA ARG A 259 18.27 -26.63 0.01
C ARG A 259 17.86 -25.17 0.09
N SER A 260 16.61 -24.89 0.43
CA SER A 260 16.11 -23.53 0.56
C SER A 260 14.96 -23.47 1.56
N VAL A 261 14.89 -22.36 2.28
CA VAL A 261 13.78 -22.02 3.17
C VAL A 261 13.43 -20.56 2.95
N ASP A 262 12.14 -20.27 2.90
CA ASP A 262 11.68 -18.89 2.77
C ASP A 262 10.35 -18.65 3.47
N PHE A 263 10.22 -17.45 4.04
CA PHE A 263 9.05 -17.00 4.78
C PHE A 263 8.10 -16.22 3.86
N SER A 264 6.80 -16.33 4.09
CA SER A 264 5.84 -15.39 3.52
C SER A 264 6.16 -13.96 3.97
N PHE A 265 5.76 -12.96 3.18
CA PHE A 265 6.08 -11.54 3.40
C PHE A 265 5.66 -10.96 4.77
N ASP A 266 4.76 -11.64 5.46
CA ASP A 266 4.25 -11.30 6.79
C ASP A 266 4.79 -12.21 7.90
N GLY A 267 5.67 -13.16 7.56
CA GLY A 267 6.28 -14.11 8.51
C GLY A 267 5.35 -15.20 9.02
N SER A 268 4.09 -15.26 8.58
CA SER A 268 3.10 -16.21 9.11
C SER A 268 3.24 -17.63 8.56
N TYR A 269 3.84 -17.80 7.37
CA TYR A 269 4.00 -19.09 6.70
C TYR A 269 5.42 -19.29 6.22
N ILE A 270 5.80 -20.55 6.04
CA ILE A 270 7.12 -20.95 5.54
C ILE A 270 6.97 -22.09 4.53
N ALA A 271 7.86 -22.09 3.54
CA ALA A 271 8.04 -23.18 2.61
C ALA A 271 9.51 -23.62 2.59
N ALA A 272 9.75 -24.89 2.32
CA ALA A 272 11.10 -25.46 2.23
C ALA A 272 11.24 -26.27 0.94
N GLY A 273 12.33 -26.04 0.22
CA GLY A 273 12.69 -26.81 -0.97
C GLY A 273 13.79 -27.82 -0.65
N ALA A 274 13.74 -28.98 -1.29
CA ALA A 274 14.69 -30.08 -1.07
C ALA A 274 15.01 -30.83 -2.36
N ASP A 275 16.18 -31.46 -2.36
CA ASP A 275 16.61 -32.41 -3.39
C ASP A 275 16.32 -33.84 -2.88
N GLY A 276 15.41 -34.58 -3.49
CA GLY A 276 15.16 -35.97 -3.08
C GLY A 276 14.18 -36.69 -3.98
N THR A 277 14.45 -37.94 -4.36
CA THR A 277 13.66 -38.66 -5.38
C THR A 277 12.32 -39.21 -4.88
N GLU A 278 12.11 -39.24 -3.56
CA GLU A 278 11.04 -40.01 -2.93
C GLU A 278 9.75 -39.22 -2.71
N GLU A 279 9.84 -37.96 -2.23
CA GLU A 279 8.66 -37.12 -2.00
C GLU A 279 8.56 -35.98 -3.01
N LYS A 280 7.51 -36.04 -3.82
CA LYS A 280 7.18 -35.01 -4.81
C LYS A 280 6.12 -34.05 -4.29
N LYS A 281 6.33 -33.51 -3.09
CA LYS A 281 5.40 -32.60 -2.43
C LYS A 281 6.15 -31.39 -1.90
N LEU A 282 5.57 -30.21 -2.11
CA LEU A 282 6.02 -28.98 -1.48
C LEU A 282 5.03 -28.59 -0.38
N GLN A 283 5.48 -28.66 0.86
CA GLN A 283 4.65 -28.38 2.04
C GLN A 283 4.78 -26.91 2.46
N ILE A 284 3.66 -26.34 2.91
CA ILE A 284 3.60 -25.01 3.51
C ILE A 284 3.09 -25.16 4.93
N ALA A 285 3.85 -24.63 5.89
CA ALA A 285 3.51 -24.68 7.30
C ALA A 285 3.23 -23.29 7.87
N HIS A 286 2.35 -23.22 8.86
CA HIS A 286 2.13 -22.01 9.65
C HIS A 286 3.22 -21.87 10.70
N VAL A 287 3.91 -20.74 10.73
CA VAL A 287 5.11 -20.53 11.55
C VAL A 287 4.78 -20.65 13.02
N GLU A 288 3.77 -19.94 13.54
CA GLU A 288 3.44 -19.92 14.97
C GLU A 288 2.84 -21.22 15.53
N THR A 289 2.27 -22.09 14.71
CA THR A 289 1.65 -23.34 15.22
C THR A 289 2.41 -24.59 14.80
N GLY A 290 3.29 -24.50 13.79
CA GLY A 290 3.99 -25.67 13.23
C GLY A 290 3.08 -26.61 12.45
N GLU A 291 1.86 -26.21 12.11
CA GLU A 291 0.92 -27.07 11.39
C GLU A 291 1.07 -26.90 9.88
N TYR A 292 1.01 -28.02 9.16
CA TYR A 292 0.94 -28.02 7.70
C TYR A 292 -0.41 -27.51 7.22
N VAL A 293 -0.41 -26.37 6.54
CA VAL A 293 -1.64 -25.69 6.09
C VAL A 293 -1.97 -25.96 4.63
N HIS A 294 -0.97 -26.29 3.81
CA HIS A 294 -1.16 -26.57 2.40
C HIS A 294 -0.05 -27.46 1.84
N THR A 295 -0.36 -28.20 0.78
CA THR A 295 0.59 -29.06 0.08
C THR A 295 0.38 -28.93 -1.42
N ILE A 296 1.47 -28.75 -2.15
CA ILE A 296 1.48 -28.71 -3.62
C ILE A 296 2.09 -30.02 -4.10
N ASP A 297 1.34 -30.79 -4.86
CA ASP A 297 1.88 -31.98 -5.52
C ASP A 297 2.74 -31.56 -6.72
N LEU A 298 3.96 -32.10 -6.75
CA LEU A 298 4.95 -31.80 -7.76
C LEU A 298 5.18 -33.01 -8.68
N PRO A 299 5.52 -32.79 -9.96
CA PRO A 299 5.98 -33.88 -10.83
C PRO A 299 7.43 -34.29 -10.53
N GLN A 300 8.23 -33.37 -10.01
CA GLN A 300 9.62 -33.52 -9.62
C GLN A 300 9.90 -32.66 -8.37
N PRO A 301 10.89 -33.00 -7.55
CA PRO A 301 11.28 -32.23 -6.37
C PRO A 301 11.61 -30.77 -6.73
N ALA A 302 11.40 -29.87 -5.78
CA ALA A 302 11.72 -28.46 -5.94
C ALA A 302 12.82 -28.08 -4.95
N ALA A 303 14.06 -27.98 -5.43
CA ALA A 303 15.22 -27.60 -4.64
C ALA A 303 15.11 -26.19 -4.03
N HIS A 304 14.64 -25.23 -4.84
CA HIS A 304 14.63 -23.81 -4.51
C HIS A 304 13.22 -23.28 -4.43
N VAL A 305 12.90 -22.58 -3.34
CA VAL A 305 11.63 -21.88 -3.13
C VAL A 305 11.88 -20.41 -2.80
N ALA A 306 10.96 -19.54 -3.21
CA ALA A 306 10.99 -18.13 -2.87
C ALA A 306 9.57 -17.53 -2.82
N TRP A 307 9.17 -17.02 -1.68
CA TRP A 307 7.94 -16.27 -1.50
C TRP A 307 8.04 -14.89 -2.13
N HIS A 308 6.94 -14.43 -2.71
CA HIS A 308 6.83 -13.06 -3.17
C HIS A 308 6.89 -12.11 -1.95
N PRO A 309 7.66 -11.02 -2.00
CA PRO A 309 7.91 -10.13 -0.86
C PRO A 309 6.71 -9.29 -0.41
N CYS A 310 5.54 -9.50 -1.02
CA CYS A 310 4.35 -8.68 -0.83
C CYS A 310 3.04 -9.47 -1.00
N LYS A 311 3.06 -10.74 -1.45
CA LYS A 311 1.84 -11.48 -1.78
C LYS A 311 2.01 -12.95 -1.38
N TYR A 312 0.90 -13.66 -1.17
CA TYR A 312 0.92 -15.12 -1.03
C TYR A 312 1.08 -15.80 -2.39
N VAL A 313 2.25 -15.59 -2.98
CA VAL A 313 2.69 -16.16 -4.24
C VAL A 313 4.00 -16.89 -3.95
N LEU A 314 4.09 -18.14 -4.35
CA LEU A 314 5.26 -18.98 -4.13
C LEU A 314 5.89 -19.34 -5.47
N ALA A 315 7.16 -18.96 -5.64
CA ALA A 315 7.99 -19.42 -6.74
C ALA A 315 8.80 -20.64 -6.29
N TYR A 316 9.01 -21.59 -7.20
CA TYR A 316 9.84 -22.76 -6.94
C TYR A 316 10.50 -23.29 -8.22
N SER A 317 11.63 -23.98 -8.07
CA SER A 317 12.37 -24.59 -9.19
C SER A 317 11.73 -25.91 -9.65
N ALA A 318 11.78 -26.18 -10.95
CA ALA A 318 11.48 -27.50 -11.50
C ALA A 318 12.66 -27.98 -12.36
N ASP A 319 13.33 -29.04 -11.93
CA ASP A 319 14.66 -29.48 -12.40
C ASP A 319 14.79 -29.72 -13.92
N SER A 320 13.68 -29.84 -14.65
CA SER A 320 13.65 -29.98 -16.12
C SER A 320 12.67 -29.03 -16.83
N GLY A 321 11.94 -28.19 -16.06
CA GLY A 321 10.82 -27.40 -16.56
C GLY A 321 10.97 -25.89 -16.38
N GLY A 322 12.11 -25.42 -15.84
CA GLY A 322 12.35 -24.02 -15.54
C GLY A 322 11.69 -23.58 -14.23
N LEU A 323 11.32 -22.30 -14.15
CA LEU A 323 10.72 -21.69 -12.97
C LEU A 323 9.21 -21.97 -12.93
N LYS A 324 8.66 -22.25 -11.75
CA LYS A 324 7.22 -22.31 -11.54
C LYS A 324 6.79 -21.27 -10.53
N ILE A 325 5.65 -20.63 -10.77
CA ILE A 325 5.09 -19.63 -9.86
C ILE A 325 3.62 -19.94 -9.62
N VAL A 326 3.23 -20.06 -8.36
CA VAL A 326 1.84 -20.26 -7.93
C VAL A 326 1.16 -18.90 -7.84
N VAL A 327 0.34 -18.57 -8.86
CA VAL A 327 -0.33 -17.27 -9.00
C VAL A 327 -1.78 -17.43 -9.44
N LEU A 328 -2.58 -16.38 -9.29
CA LEU A 328 -3.97 -16.39 -9.75
C LEU A 328 -3.98 -16.22 -11.28
N ARG A 329 -4.47 -17.23 -12.02
CA ARG A 329 -4.53 -17.17 -13.48
C ARG A 329 -5.65 -16.21 -13.91
N LEU A 330 -5.31 -15.07 -14.50
CA LEU A 330 -6.16 -14.39 -15.47
C LEU A 330 -6.14 -15.27 -16.74
N SER A 331 -7.22 -16.00 -17.02
CA SER A 331 -7.28 -16.85 -18.21
C SER A 331 -7.29 -15.99 -19.47
N ALA A 332 -6.29 -16.19 -20.32
CA ALA A 332 -6.29 -15.74 -21.70
C ALA A 332 -7.54 -16.25 -22.43
N HIS A 333 -8.13 -15.36 -23.23
CA HIS A 333 -9.19 -15.60 -24.19
C HIS A 333 -8.86 -16.82 -25.07
N ASP A 334 -9.65 -17.90 -24.96
CA ASP A 334 -9.86 -18.85 -26.04
C ASP A 334 -11.35 -18.81 -26.39
N GLY A 335 -11.64 -18.36 -27.61
CA GLY A 335 -12.98 -18.35 -28.14
C GLY A 335 -13.44 -19.77 -28.43
N THR A 336 -14.46 -20.24 -27.71
CA THR A 336 -15.66 -20.92 -28.26
C THR A 336 -16.53 -21.52 -27.14
N SER A 337 -17.80 -21.08 -27.11
CA SER A 337 -19.00 -21.70 -26.48
C SER A 337 -19.19 -21.56 -24.95
N PRO A 338 -20.45 -21.62 -24.45
CA PRO A 338 -21.64 -20.84 -24.80
C PRO A 338 -22.02 -19.87 -23.67
N SER A 339 -22.77 -18.83 -24.01
CA SER A 339 -23.21 -17.76 -23.08
C SER A 339 -23.89 -18.28 -21.79
N PRO A 340 -23.48 -17.82 -20.59
CA PRO A 340 -24.38 -17.70 -19.47
C PRO A 340 -25.13 -16.36 -19.59
N LYS A 341 -26.46 -16.45 -19.68
CA LYS A 341 -27.36 -15.30 -19.72
C LYS A 341 -27.22 -14.45 -18.45
N HIS A 342 -27.08 -13.14 -18.66
CA HIS A 342 -27.26 -12.02 -17.75
C HIS A 342 -26.34 -11.96 -16.50
N SER A 343 -25.15 -11.38 -16.68
CA SER A 343 -24.57 -10.50 -15.66
C SER A 343 -24.66 -9.08 -16.20
N LYS A 344 -25.50 -8.24 -15.57
CA LYS A 344 -25.75 -6.84 -15.98
C LYS A 344 -24.54 -5.91 -15.78
N PHE A 345 -23.50 -6.35 -15.08
CA PHE A 345 -22.35 -5.53 -14.76
C PHE A 345 -21.24 -5.71 -15.81
N SER A 346 -20.87 -4.64 -16.49
CA SER A 346 -19.61 -4.57 -17.25
C SER A 346 -18.42 -4.52 -16.29
N GLU A 347 -17.30 -5.11 -16.70
CA GLU A 347 -16.02 -4.83 -16.05
C GLU A 347 -15.65 -3.36 -16.33
N LEU A 348 -14.94 -2.70 -15.39
CA LEU A 348 -14.35 -1.38 -15.65
C LEU A 348 -13.64 -1.39 -17.01
N PRO A 349 -13.54 -0.25 -17.72
CA PRO A 349 -12.83 -0.20 -18.99
C PRO A 349 -11.49 -0.93 -18.83
N PRO A 350 -11.18 -1.88 -19.73
CA PRO A 350 -9.98 -2.69 -19.61
C PRO A 350 -8.78 -1.76 -19.47
N PRO A 351 -7.74 -2.16 -18.71
CA PRO A 351 -6.51 -1.39 -18.68
C PRO A 351 -6.06 -1.13 -20.12
N PRO A 352 -5.57 0.09 -20.42
CA PRO A 352 -5.18 0.44 -21.78
C PRO A 352 -4.28 -0.64 -22.36
N LEU A 353 -4.59 -1.06 -23.59
CA LEU A 353 -3.82 -2.09 -24.29
C LEU A 353 -2.36 -1.64 -24.42
N PRO A 354 -1.38 -2.56 -24.52
CA PRO A 354 0.01 -2.19 -24.71
C PRO A 354 0.18 -1.28 -25.96
N GLY A 355 0.47 0.01 -25.74
CA GLY A 355 0.58 1.02 -26.80
C GLY A 355 -0.54 2.08 -26.82
N GLU A 356 -1.61 1.91 -26.05
CA GLU A 356 -2.61 2.95 -25.80
C GLU A 356 -2.03 3.99 -24.84
N ASN A 357 -1.74 5.17 -25.37
CA ASN A 357 -1.33 6.33 -24.58
C ASN A 357 -2.57 7.09 -24.09
N MET A 358 -2.40 7.99 -23.11
CA MET A 358 -3.46 8.94 -22.76
C MET A 358 -3.94 9.65 -24.02
N ASP A 359 -5.24 9.60 -24.28
CA ASP A 359 -5.84 10.28 -25.42
C ASP A 359 -5.89 11.79 -25.15
N VAL A 360 -4.83 12.49 -25.54
CA VAL A 360 -4.72 13.95 -25.47
C VAL A 360 -5.57 14.67 -26.51
N GLN A 361 -6.20 13.93 -27.43
CA GLN A 361 -7.10 14.48 -28.45
C GLN A 361 -8.58 14.40 -28.02
N ALA A 362 -8.90 13.61 -26.99
CA ALA A 362 -10.22 13.56 -26.39
C ALA A 362 -10.68 14.96 -25.98
N TYR A 363 -11.92 15.30 -26.32
CA TYR A 363 -12.51 16.57 -25.93
C TYR A 363 -12.66 16.65 -24.41
N LEU A 364 -12.01 17.65 -23.81
CA LEU A 364 -12.14 17.95 -22.39
C LEU A 364 -13.19 19.05 -22.21
N ASP A 365 -14.29 18.72 -21.52
CA ASP A 365 -15.28 19.70 -21.07
C ASP A 365 -15.02 20.06 -19.59
N PRO A 366 -14.45 21.24 -19.30
CA PRO A 366 -14.22 21.67 -17.92
C PRO A 366 -15.50 21.75 -17.10
N ALA A 367 -16.64 22.11 -17.71
CA ALA A 367 -17.90 22.22 -16.99
C ALA A 367 -18.38 20.85 -16.51
N ALA A 368 -18.19 19.80 -17.30
CA ALA A 368 -18.46 18.42 -16.89
C ALA A 368 -17.48 17.93 -15.80
N LEU A 369 -16.19 18.28 -15.90
CA LEU A 369 -15.17 17.86 -14.93
C LEU A 369 -15.43 18.40 -13.52
N PHE A 370 -15.92 19.63 -13.40
CA PHE A 370 -16.21 20.33 -12.14
C PHE A 370 -17.71 20.37 -11.81
N SER A 371 -18.51 19.46 -12.34
CA SER A 371 -19.97 19.47 -12.15
C SER A 371 -20.44 18.73 -10.89
N ALA A 372 -21.44 19.28 -10.21
CA ALA A 372 -22.20 18.61 -9.16
C ALA A 372 -23.50 17.96 -9.69
N LYS A 373 -23.71 17.95 -11.01
CA LYS A 373 -24.95 17.43 -11.64
C LYS A 373 -25.31 16.04 -11.14
N GLY A 374 -26.55 15.90 -10.69
CA GLY A 374 -27.13 14.61 -10.29
C GLY A 374 -26.68 14.08 -8.92
N LEU A 375 -25.94 14.88 -8.14
CA LEU A 375 -25.48 14.50 -6.80
C LEU A 375 -26.42 14.96 -5.69
N VAL A 376 -26.62 14.09 -4.70
CA VAL A 376 -27.22 14.41 -3.40
C VAL A 376 -26.11 14.58 -2.37
N ILE A 377 -26.02 15.76 -1.75
CA ILE A 377 -24.93 16.13 -0.85
C ILE A 377 -25.46 16.43 0.55
N VAL A 378 -24.70 16.04 1.58
CA VAL A 378 -24.94 16.37 2.98
C VAL A 378 -23.73 17.14 3.52
N ILE A 379 -23.97 18.28 4.17
CA ILE A 379 -22.90 19.14 4.72
C ILE A 379 -23.22 19.44 6.18
N THR A 380 -22.40 18.94 7.10
CA THR A 380 -22.49 19.34 8.52
C THR A 380 -21.86 20.71 8.75
N GLY A 381 -22.49 21.55 9.57
CA GLY A 381 -22.07 22.95 9.72
C GLY A 381 -22.24 23.77 8.44
N GLY A 382 -23.20 23.42 7.58
CA GLY A 382 -23.39 24.02 6.25
C GLY A 382 -23.99 25.44 6.22
N GLY A 383 -24.39 25.99 7.37
CA GLY A 383 -25.11 27.28 7.45
C GLY A 383 -24.24 28.53 7.36
N SER A 384 -22.91 28.41 7.50
CA SER A 384 -21.99 29.56 7.43
C SER A 384 -20.57 29.16 7.01
N GLY A 385 -19.72 30.16 6.79
CA GLY A 385 -18.28 29.97 6.52
C GLY A 385 -17.98 29.03 5.35
N ILE A 386 -17.04 28.10 5.56
CA ILE A 386 -16.60 27.12 4.56
C ILE A 386 -17.75 26.21 4.11
N GLY A 387 -18.58 25.73 5.04
CA GLY A 387 -19.70 24.84 4.72
C GLY A 387 -20.69 25.49 3.76
N LEU A 388 -21.05 26.76 4.02
CA LEU A 388 -21.94 27.51 3.15
C LEU A 388 -21.29 27.88 1.80
N ALA A 389 -19.98 28.17 1.78
CA ALA A 389 -19.24 28.42 0.54
C ALA A 389 -19.21 27.18 -0.36
N ILE A 390 -19.00 25.99 0.21
CA ILE A 390 -19.09 24.72 -0.52
C ILE A 390 -20.53 24.48 -1.01
N ALA A 391 -21.54 24.69 -0.16
CA ALA A 391 -22.95 24.56 -0.56
C ALA A 391 -23.29 25.48 -1.74
N SER A 392 -22.81 26.74 -1.71
CA SER A 392 -22.98 27.71 -2.79
C SER A 392 -22.39 27.21 -4.11
N ALA A 393 -21.16 26.70 -4.07
CA ALA A 393 -20.48 26.17 -5.25
C ALA A 393 -21.26 25.00 -5.86
N LEU A 394 -21.71 24.05 -5.03
CA LEU A 394 -22.46 22.88 -5.49
C LEU A 394 -23.85 23.26 -6.02
N TYR A 395 -24.53 24.20 -5.36
CA TYR A 395 -25.84 24.70 -5.78
C TYR A 395 -25.76 25.35 -7.17
N GLN A 396 -24.77 26.21 -7.38
CA GLN A 396 -24.55 26.89 -8.67
C GLN A 396 -24.07 25.94 -9.79
N ASN A 397 -23.58 24.74 -9.43
CA ASN A 397 -23.09 23.72 -10.38
C ASN A 397 -24.03 22.50 -10.48
N ASN A 398 -25.34 22.75 -10.36
CA ASN A 398 -26.43 21.83 -10.66
C ASN A 398 -26.54 20.60 -9.75
N ALA A 399 -26.15 20.70 -8.48
CA ALA A 399 -26.46 19.65 -7.49
C ALA A 399 -27.96 19.32 -7.47
N ALA A 400 -28.30 18.04 -7.37
CA ALA A 400 -29.69 17.61 -7.36
C ALA A 400 -30.39 17.94 -6.02
N LYS A 401 -29.65 17.77 -4.92
CA LYS A 401 -30.13 18.08 -3.57
C LYS A 401 -28.95 18.36 -2.64
N ILE A 402 -29.09 19.33 -1.75
CA ILE A 402 -28.10 19.68 -0.73
C ILE A 402 -28.79 19.81 0.63
N TYR A 403 -28.37 18.97 1.57
CA TYR A 403 -28.80 18.99 2.96
C TYR A 403 -27.76 19.72 3.82
N LEU A 404 -28.17 20.81 4.45
CA LEU A 404 -27.37 21.54 5.42
C LEU A 404 -27.77 21.10 6.82
N LEU A 405 -26.84 20.45 7.53
CA LEU A 405 -27.07 19.93 8.88
C LEU A 405 -26.44 20.85 9.91
N GLY A 406 -27.14 21.13 11.00
CA GLY A 406 -26.60 21.85 12.13
C GLY A 406 -27.65 22.16 13.21
N ARG A 407 -27.17 22.51 14.41
CA ARG A 407 -28.05 22.78 15.56
C ARG A 407 -28.87 24.08 15.39
N ARG A 408 -28.29 25.07 14.72
CA ARG A 408 -28.86 26.42 14.58
C ARG A 408 -29.72 26.50 13.32
N THR A 409 -30.98 26.08 13.41
CA THR A 409 -31.91 26.07 12.26
C THR A 409 -32.01 27.45 11.59
N GLY A 410 -32.12 28.53 12.37
CA GLY A 410 -32.17 29.89 11.81
C GLY A 410 -30.92 30.30 11.02
N THR A 411 -29.72 29.82 11.41
CA THR A 411 -28.48 30.04 10.62
C THR A 411 -28.53 29.27 9.30
N LEU A 412 -29.04 28.03 9.31
CA LEU A 412 -29.19 27.22 8.10
C LEU A 412 -30.18 27.87 7.14
N GLU A 413 -31.35 28.28 7.62
CA GLU A 413 -32.39 28.93 6.82
C GLU A 413 -31.94 30.27 6.24
N ALA A 414 -31.23 31.09 7.04
CA ALA A 414 -30.64 32.34 6.55
C ALA A 414 -29.58 32.09 5.46
N GLY A 415 -28.76 31.04 5.62
CA GLY A 415 -27.82 30.59 4.61
C GLY A 415 -28.51 30.18 3.32
N ILE A 416 -29.55 29.34 3.39
CA ILE A 416 -30.35 28.91 2.23
C ILE A 416 -30.96 30.11 1.52
N LYS A 417 -31.62 31.02 2.26
CA LYS A 417 -32.19 32.25 1.69
C LYS A 417 -31.14 33.09 0.97
N THR A 418 -29.92 33.16 1.50
CA THR A 418 -28.80 33.87 0.86
C THR A 418 -28.40 33.22 -0.46
N LEU A 419 -28.36 31.88 -0.52
CA LEU A 419 -28.04 31.15 -1.75
C LEU A 419 -29.15 31.26 -2.80
N GLU A 420 -30.41 31.14 -2.39
CA GLU A 420 -31.57 31.21 -3.29
C GLU A 420 -31.80 32.62 -3.85
N SER A 421 -31.48 33.67 -3.08
CA SER A 421 -31.57 35.06 -3.54
C SER A 421 -30.35 35.55 -4.35
N SER A 422 -29.32 34.72 -4.48
CA SER A 422 -28.12 35.05 -5.25
C SER A 422 -28.46 35.23 -6.74
N PRO A 423 -27.93 36.26 -7.43
CA PRO A 423 -28.05 36.39 -8.88
C PRO A 423 -27.48 35.19 -9.66
N SER A 424 -26.57 34.44 -9.04
CA SER A 424 -25.96 33.23 -9.60
C SER A 424 -26.75 31.95 -9.29
N ALA A 425 -27.88 32.04 -8.60
CA ALA A 425 -28.72 30.87 -8.34
C ALA A 425 -29.18 30.24 -9.68
N PRO A 426 -29.25 28.90 -9.77
CA PRO A 426 -29.74 28.22 -10.96
C PRO A 426 -31.13 28.73 -11.35
N LYS A 427 -31.29 29.16 -12.61
CA LYS A 427 -32.57 29.57 -13.17
C LYS A 427 -33.39 28.32 -13.46
N THR A 428 -34.30 27.95 -12.56
CA THR A 428 -35.11 26.74 -12.72
C THR A 428 -35.99 26.84 -13.97
N SER A 429 -35.81 25.92 -14.94
CA SER A 429 -36.81 25.65 -15.96
C SER A 429 -37.92 24.82 -15.32
N SER A 430 -39.14 25.34 -15.36
CA SER A 430 -40.39 24.67 -14.98
C SER A 430 -40.45 23.19 -15.40
N SER A 431 -40.44 22.25 -14.44
CA SER A 431 -41.44 21.16 -14.35
C SER A 431 -41.17 20.16 -13.21
N SER A 432 -42.19 20.01 -12.35
CA SER A 432 -42.62 18.79 -11.64
C SER A 432 -41.64 18.01 -10.75
N SER A 433 -41.25 18.57 -9.60
CA SER A 433 -41.42 17.90 -8.29
C SER A 433 -41.21 18.92 -7.16
N SER A 434 -42.06 18.89 -6.14
CA SER A 434 -42.25 19.90 -5.10
C SER A 434 -41.16 19.95 -4.00
N SER A 435 -39.88 19.79 -4.33
CA SER A 435 -38.79 19.79 -3.33
C SER A 435 -37.71 20.83 -3.69
N SER A 436 -37.44 21.80 -2.81
CA SER A 436 -36.32 22.75 -2.98
C SER A 436 -35.00 21.99 -3.05
N VAL A 437 -34.06 22.44 -3.88
CA VAL A 437 -32.71 21.83 -3.97
C VAL A 437 -31.98 21.92 -2.62
N LEU A 438 -32.20 22.99 -1.87
CA LEU A 438 -31.58 23.22 -0.56
C LEU A 438 -32.54 22.81 0.56
N SER A 439 -32.04 22.16 1.61
CA SER A 439 -32.86 21.79 2.78
C SER A 439 -32.06 21.87 4.07
N ALA A 440 -32.65 22.51 5.07
CA ALA A 440 -32.07 22.59 6.42
C ALA A 440 -32.58 21.41 7.26
N ILE A 441 -31.67 20.73 7.95
CA ILE A 441 -32.01 19.67 8.92
C ILE A 441 -31.36 20.02 10.25
N SER A 442 -32.17 20.11 11.31
CA SER A 442 -31.65 20.27 12.66
C SER A 442 -30.90 19.01 13.08
N CYS A 443 -29.61 19.15 13.37
CA CYS A 443 -28.75 18.03 13.72
C CYS A 443 -27.66 18.47 14.68
N ASP A 444 -27.55 17.80 15.83
CA ASP A 444 -26.37 17.86 16.69
C ASP A 444 -25.41 16.71 16.33
N VAL A 445 -24.23 17.05 15.84
CA VAL A 445 -23.23 16.08 15.39
C VAL A 445 -22.56 15.33 16.54
N THR A 446 -22.80 15.73 17.79
CA THR A 446 -22.32 14.99 18.97
C THR A 446 -23.37 14.02 19.52
N ASN A 447 -24.60 14.05 19.00
CA ASN A 447 -25.72 13.23 19.49
C ASN A 447 -26.14 12.21 18.42
N ILE A 448 -25.97 10.92 18.71
CA ILE A 448 -26.23 9.84 17.75
C ILE A 448 -27.71 9.72 17.36
N ASP A 449 -28.64 10.04 18.25
CA ASP A 449 -30.08 10.01 17.96
C ASP A 449 -30.45 11.16 17.02
N SER A 450 -29.84 12.34 17.22
CA SER A 450 -30.01 13.49 16.32
C SER A 450 -29.47 13.19 14.93
N ILE A 451 -28.28 12.55 14.83
CA ILE A 451 -27.71 12.09 13.56
C ILE A 451 -28.63 11.05 12.91
N SER A 452 -29.13 10.08 13.67
CA SER A 452 -30.01 9.02 13.18
C SER A 452 -31.35 9.55 12.68
N ALA A 453 -31.91 10.56 13.35
CA ALA A 453 -33.11 11.26 12.89
C ALA A 453 -32.89 11.98 11.55
N ALA A 454 -31.74 12.64 11.38
CA ALA A 454 -31.38 13.26 10.11
C ALA A 454 -31.20 12.21 8.99
N VAL A 455 -30.54 11.09 9.27
CA VAL A 455 -30.40 9.97 8.33
C VAL A 455 -31.76 9.39 7.95
N ALA A 456 -32.66 9.19 8.91
CA ALA A 456 -34.01 8.68 8.66
C ALA A 456 -34.83 9.64 7.76
N GLN A 457 -34.73 10.95 8.01
CA GLN A 457 -35.37 11.96 7.16
C GLN A 457 -34.83 11.91 5.72
N ILE A 458 -33.51 11.91 5.54
CA ILE A 458 -32.87 11.86 4.21
C ILE A 458 -33.19 10.54 3.49
N THR A 459 -33.23 9.42 4.24
CA THR A 459 -33.64 8.11 3.71
C THR A 459 -35.05 8.16 3.14
N LYS A 460 -35.98 8.83 3.82
CA LYS A 460 -37.36 9.00 3.35
C LYS A 460 -37.48 9.92 2.14
N GLU A 461 -36.68 10.97 2.08
CA GLU A 461 -36.77 11.99 1.03
C GLU A 461 -36.05 11.61 -0.26
N THR A 462 -34.82 11.09 -0.16
CA THR A 462 -33.97 10.78 -1.33
C THR A 462 -33.53 9.32 -1.36
N GLY A 463 -33.30 8.70 -0.20
CA GLY A 463 -32.91 7.29 -0.09
C GLY A 463 -31.44 6.99 -0.40
N TYR A 464 -30.64 8.01 -0.76
CA TYR A 464 -29.21 7.88 -1.02
C TYR A 464 -28.49 9.22 -0.82
N VAL A 465 -27.16 9.18 -0.63
CA VAL A 465 -26.29 10.35 -0.54
C VAL A 465 -25.02 10.07 -1.32
N ASP A 466 -24.68 10.89 -2.32
CA ASP A 466 -23.44 10.73 -3.09
C ASP A 466 -22.23 11.28 -2.33
N VAL A 467 -22.40 12.41 -1.62
CA VAL A 467 -21.30 13.08 -0.91
C VAL A 467 -21.70 13.48 0.50
N LEU A 468 -20.88 13.09 1.47
CA LEU A 468 -20.97 13.56 2.86
C LEU A 468 -19.78 14.46 3.18
N ILE A 469 -20.04 15.66 3.69
CA ILE A 469 -19.02 16.61 4.10
C ILE A 469 -19.10 16.82 5.61
N ASN A 470 -18.13 16.24 6.32
CA ASN A 470 -17.92 16.45 7.75
C ASN A 470 -17.19 17.78 7.95
N ASN A 471 -17.96 18.88 8.02
CA ASN A 471 -17.42 20.24 8.14
C ASN A 471 -17.66 20.91 9.50
N ALA A 472 -18.53 20.36 10.34
CA ALA A 472 -18.73 20.87 11.69
C ALA A 472 -17.39 21.01 12.46
N GLY A 473 -17.21 22.13 13.14
CA GLY A 473 -15.99 22.38 13.90
C GLY A 473 -16.09 23.56 14.86
N VAL A 474 -15.26 23.52 15.90
CA VAL A 474 -15.14 24.56 16.92
C VAL A 474 -13.67 24.74 17.32
N THR A 475 -13.33 25.91 17.86
CA THR A 475 -11.95 26.20 18.26
C THR A 475 -11.59 25.63 19.64
N GLY A 476 -12.56 25.51 20.54
CA GLY A 476 -12.30 25.16 21.94
C GLY A 476 -11.54 26.27 22.69
N PRO A 477 -10.77 25.93 23.73
CA PRO A 477 -10.03 26.88 24.55
C PRO A 477 -9.07 27.76 23.75
N GLN A 478 -9.28 29.07 23.80
CA GLN A 478 -8.45 30.08 23.11
C GLN A 478 -7.23 30.43 23.97
N ASN A 479 -6.20 29.61 23.90
CA ASN A 479 -4.93 29.82 24.60
C ASN A 479 -3.70 29.94 23.67
N GLY A 480 -3.86 29.80 22.35
CA GLY A 480 -2.76 29.75 21.37
C GLY A 480 -1.73 30.88 21.51
N ALA A 481 -2.16 32.14 21.42
CA ALA A 481 -1.27 33.29 21.53
C ALA A 481 -0.65 33.46 22.94
N ALA A 482 -1.42 33.14 23.98
CA ALA A 482 -0.98 33.30 25.36
C ALA A 482 0.13 32.31 25.73
N LEU A 483 0.11 31.08 25.19
CA LEU A 483 1.12 30.05 25.46
C LEU A 483 2.55 30.54 25.19
N TYR A 484 2.75 31.30 24.12
CA TYR A 484 4.05 31.82 23.72
C TYR A 484 4.40 33.16 24.37
N GLY A 485 3.46 33.78 25.09
CA GLY A 485 3.64 35.05 25.78
C GLY A 485 3.80 34.93 27.30
N ALA A 486 3.68 33.72 27.86
CA ALA A 486 3.79 33.48 29.29
C ALA A 486 5.18 33.87 29.83
N LYS A 487 5.22 34.57 30.97
CA LYS A 487 6.45 35.09 31.60
C LYS A 487 6.95 34.22 32.75
N SER A 488 6.13 33.30 33.26
CA SER A 488 6.50 32.34 34.31
C SER A 488 5.87 30.97 34.06
N ILE A 489 6.38 29.95 34.74
CA ILE A 489 5.84 28.59 34.65
C ILE A 489 4.43 28.48 35.24
N ASP A 490 4.11 29.26 36.28
CA ASP A 490 2.77 29.33 36.86
C ASP A 490 1.77 29.97 35.90
N GLU A 491 2.16 31.05 35.22
CA GLU A 491 1.34 31.69 34.19
C GLU A 491 1.12 30.73 33.02
N LEU A 492 2.17 30.02 32.57
CA LEU A 492 2.05 29.01 31.52
C LEU A 492 1.10 27.88 31.92
N ARG A 493 1.21 27.37 33.16
CA ARG A 493 0.29 26.36 33.72
C ARG A 493 -1.15 26.86 33.64
N ASP A 494 -1.42 28.06 34.15
CA ASP A 494 -2.78 28.61 34.21
C ASP A 494 -3.35 28.83 32.80
N ILE A 495 -2.52 29.26 31.84
CA ILE A 495 -2.90 29.36 30.41
C ILE A 495 -3.22 27.99 29.80
N MET A 496 -2.44 26.95 30.13
CA MET A 496 -2.67 25.59 29.63
C MET A 496 -3.94 24.96 30.22
N LEU A 497 -4.27 25.27 31.48
CA LEU A 497 -5.46 24.78 32.19
C LEU A 497 -6.73 25.60 31.92
N LYS A 498 -6.62 26.74 31.23
CA LYS A 498 -7.76 27.59 30.87
C LYS A 498 -8.81 26.80 30.10
N ASP A 499 -10.06 26.87 30.57
CA ASP A 499 -11.23 26.26 29.92
C ASP A 499 -11.04 24.75 29.69
N TRP A 500 -10.61 24.02 30.72
CA TRP A 500 -10.32 22.59 30.63
C TRP A 500 -11.49 21.77 30.07
N GLU A 501 -12.72 22.04 30.51
CA GLU A 501 -13.94 21.38 30.03
C GLU A 501 -14.21 21.64 28.53
N GLY A 502 -13.75 22.77 28.00
CA GLY A 502 -13.83 23.10 26.58
C GLY A 502 -13.10 22.11 25.66
N TRP A 503 -12.16 21.32 26.19
CA TRP A 503 -11.50 20.24 25.43
C TRP A 503 -12.46 19.13 25.02
N GLU A 504 -13.35 18.71 25.92
CA GLU A 504 -14.28 17.61 25.67
C GLU A 504 -15.22 17.94 24.52
N ASN A 505 -15.82 19.14 24.57
CA ASN A 505 -16.68 19.63 23.49
C ASN A 505 -15.91 19.80 22.17
N CYS A 506 -14.67 20.28 22.22
CA CYS A 506 -13.82 20.41 21.03
C CYS A 506 -13.51 19.04 20.41
N MET A 507 -13.18 18.03 21.22
CA MET A 507 -12.91 16.68 20.77
C MET A 507 -14.16 15.97 20.24
N ALA A 508 -15.30 16.14 20.91
CA ALA A 508 -16.59 15.59 20.50
C ALA A 508 -16.98 16.12 19.10
N ILE A 509 -16.87 17.43 18.88
CA ILE A 509 -17.26 18.04 17.61
C ILE A 509 -16.20 17.82 16.51
N ASN A 510 -14.92 18.11 16.76
CA ASN A 510 -13.91 18.08 15.70
C ASN A 510 -13.47 16.66 15.32
N THR A 511 -13.50 15.71 16.27
CA THR A 511 -12.91 14.37 16.10
C THR A 511 -13.96 13.28 16.16
N GLN A 512 -14.69 13.14 17.27
CA GLN A 512 -15.64 12.04 17.49
C GLN A 512 -16.78 12.08 16.46
N SER A 513 -17.31 13.27 16.15
CA SER A 513 -18.41 13.43 15.19
C SER A 513 -18.04 12.93 13.79
N VAL A 514 -16.77 13.01 13.38
CA VAL A 514 -16.31 12.50 12.08
C VAL A 514 -16.60 11.00 11.98
N VAL A 515 -16.42 10.25 13.07
CA VAL A 515 -16.72 8.81 13.10
C VAL A 515 -18.23 8.59 13.13
N GLY A 516 -18.94 9.24 14.07
CA GLY A 516 -20.37 9.02 14.28
C GLY A 516 -21.22 9.37 13.06
N VAL A 517 -20.98 10.54 12.46
CA VAL A 517 -21.68 10.97 11.24
C VAL A 517 -21.30 10.08 10.05
N SER A 518 -20.01 9.81 9.83
CA SER A 518 -19.60 8.95 8.71
C SER A 518 -20.23 7.55 8.79
N ALA A 519 -20.23 6.94 9.98
CA ALA A 519 -20.79 5.62 10.20
C ALA A 519 -22.32 5.58 9.96
N ALA A 520 -23.05 6.57 10.46
CA ALA A 520 -24.50 6.64 10.33
C ALA A 520 -24.97 6.78 8.87
N PHE A 521 -24.16 7.43 8.02
CA PHE A 521 -24.48 7.67 6.61
C PHE A 521 -24.01 6.57 5.65
N LEU A 522 -23.26 5.55 6.10
CA LEU A 522 -22.77 4.47 5.24
C LEU A 522 -23.86 3.78 4.40
N PRO A 523 -25.06 3.47 4.92
CA PRO A 523 -26.11 2.86 4.11
C PRO A 523 -26.57 3.74 2.94
N LEU A 524 -26.63 5.05 3.14
CA LEU A 524 -27.02 6.01 2.09
C LEU A 524 -25.92 6.19 1.03
N LEU A 525 -24.65 6.11 1.44
CA LEU A 525 -23.49 6.16 0.53
C LEU A 525 -23.41 4.88 -0.34
N ASP A 526 -23.63 3.71 0.24
CA ASP A 526 -23.72 2.43 -0.50
C ASP A 526 -24.93 2.41 -1.45
N ALA A 527 -26.05 3.00 -1.05
CA ALA A 527 -27.22 3.18 -1.91
C ALA A 527 -26.92 4.08 -3.12
N ALA A 528 -26.14 5.15 -2.95
CA ALA A 528 -25.73 6.03 -4.06
C ALA A 528 -24.83 5.30 -5.06
N ASN A 529 -23.88 4.49 -4.57
CA ASN A 529 -23.06 3.62 -5.42
C ASN A 529 -23.93 2.65 -6.23
N THR A 530 -24.86 1.97 -5.56
CA THR A 530 -25.78 1.02 -6.21
C THR A 530 -26.62 1.68 -7.29
N ARG A 531 -27.13 2.90 -7.03
CA ARG A 531 -27.88 3.71 -8.00
C ARG A 531 -27.05 4.04 -9.25
N ARG A 532 -25.75 4.27 -9.10
CA ARG A 532 -24.79 4.53 -10.19
C ARG A 532 -24.27 3.27 -10.88
N GLY A 533 -24.88 2.12 -10.61
CA GLY A 533 -24.55 0.84 -11.23
C GLY A 533 -23.36 0.13 -10.60
N TRP A 534 -22.77 0.65 -9.52
CA TRP A 534 -21.68 -0.04 -8.84
C TRP A 534 -22.20 -1.28 -8.11
N ALA A 535 -21.45 -2.37 -8.20
CA ALA A 535 -21.76 -3.59 -7.45
C ALA A 535 -21.85 -3.29 -5.95
N LYS A 536 -22.86 -3.83 -5.28
CA LYS A 536 -23.09 -3.63 -3.83
C LYS A 536 -22.11 -4.45 -2.99
N GLY A 537 -21.81 -3.95 -1.78
CA GLY A 537 -21.09 -4.70 -0.77
C GLY A 537 -19.56 -4.62 -0.89
N LYS A 538 -18.88 -5.43 -0.09
CA LYS A 538 -17.43 -5.41 0.04
C LYS A 538 -16.77 -6.15 -1.12
N VAL A 539 -15.84 -5.48 -1.81
CA VAL A 539 -14.92 -6.12 -2.75
C VAL A 539 -13.87 -6.86 -1.93
N GLU A 540 -13.81 -8.17 -2.11
CA GLU A 540 -12.85 -9.06 -1.47
C GLU A 540 -11.75 -9.47 -2.44
N GLY A 541 -10.56 -9.75 -1.93
CA GLY A 541 -9.39 -10.08 -2.75
C GLY A 541 -8.64 -8.85 -3.29
N THR A 542 -7.36 -9.02 -3.61
CA THR A 542 -6.51 -7.97 -4.20
C THR A 542 -6.58 -8.02 -5.72
N GLY A 543 -6.65 -6.85 -6.36
CA GLY A 543 -6.73 -6.75 -7.83
C GLY A 543 -8.12 -6.98 -8.43
N ASN A 544 -9.14 -7.20 -7.60
CA ASN A 544 -10.53 -7.26 -8.08
C ASN A 544 -11.07 -5.83 -8.25
N PRO A 545 -11.39 -5.39 -9.47
CA PRO A 545 -12.09 -4.13 -9.66
C PRO A 545 -13.51 -4.23 -9.10
N ARG A 546 -14.03 -3.13 -8.53
CA ARG A 546 -15.47 -3.01 -8.34
C ARG A 546 -16.11 -2.92 -9.73
N LYS A 547 -17.12 -3.74 -9.99
CA LYS A 547 -17.82 -3.75 -11.28
C LYS A 547 -18.88 -2.65 -11.32
N GLN A 548 -19.11 -2.07 -12.50
CA GLN A 548 -20.13 -1.05 -12.73
C GLN A 548 -20.99 -1.45 -13.92
N ASP A 549 -22.31 -1.46 -13.76
CA ASP A 549 -23.29 -1.50 -14.84
C ASP A 549 -23.49 -0.05 -15.33
N THR A 550 -22.83 0.35 -16.41
CA THR A 550 -22.95 1.74 -16.92
C THR A 550 -24.27 1.99 -17.65
N SER A 551 -25.06 0.95 -17.93
CA SER A 551 -26.35 1.11 -18.63
C SER A 551 -27.37 1.89 -17.79
N VAL A 552 -27.28 1.80 -16.46
CA VAL A 552 -28.17 2.53 -15.55
C VAL A 552 -27.87 4.03 -15.47
N LEU A 553 -26.69 4.48 -15.92
CA LEU A 553 -26.30 5.90 -15.85
C LEU A 553 -27.22 6.78 -16.73
N LYS A 554 -27.68 6.24 -17.85
CA LYS A 554 -28.64 6.91 -18.73
C LYS A 554 -29.97 7.18 -18.04
N ASP A 555 -30.45 6.24 -17.21
CA ASP A 555 -31.73 6.34 -16.51
C ASP A 555 -31.72 7.43 -15.42
N ILE A 556 -30.52 7.86 -14.99
CA ILE A 556 -30.32 8.89 -13.98
C ILE A 556 -29.74 10.21 -14.51
N ASP A 557 -29.73 10.40 -15.84
CA ASP A 557 -29.21 11.59 -16.55
C ASP A 557 -27.74 11.91 -16.20
N VAL A 558 -26.92 10.86 -16.14
CA VAL A 558 -25.49 10.91 -15.90
C VAL A 558 -24.73 10.41 -17.15
N ALA A 559 -23.56 10.99 -17.43
CA ALA A 559 -22.73 10.61 -18.57
C ALA A 559 -22.31 9.12 -18.47
N ALA A 560 -22.21 8.44 -19.62
CA ALA A 560 -21.89 7.01 -19.67
C ALA A 560 -20.48 6.66 -19.16
N ASP A 561 -19.60 7.66 -19.07
CA ASP A 561 -18.23 7.56 -18.59
C ASP A 561 -18.05 8.14 -17.17
N ASP A 562 -19.14 8.28 -16.41
CA ASP A 562 -19.11 8.68 -15.01
C ASP A 562 -18.78 7.49 -14.11
N ASP A 563 -17.56 7.53 -13.57
CA ASP A 563 -16.99 6.53 -12.66
C ASP A 563 -16.94 7.03 -11.21
N ARG A 564 -17.77 8.02 -10.84
CA ARG A 564 -17.76 8.56 -9.48
C ARG A 564 -18.34 7.54 -8.50
N LEU A 565 -17.53 7.23 -7.49
CA LEU A 565 -17.96 6.57 -6.26
C LEU A 565 -18.39 7.61 -5.22
N SER A 566 -19.32 7.21 -4.35
CA SER A 566 -19.72 7.98 -3.18
C SER A 566 -18.51 8.31 -2.29
N HIS A 567 -18.58 9.44 -1.60
CA HIS A 567 -17.37 10.05 -1.04
C HIS A 567 -17.66 10.84 0.24
N ILE A 568 -16.79 10.67 1.24
CA ILE A 568 -16.72 11.47 2.47
C ILE A 568 -15.58 12.48 2.39
N ILE A 569 -15.87 13.75 2.66
CA ILE A 569 -14.88 14.81 2.81
C ILE A 569 -14.84 15.25 4.28
N THR A 570 -13.69 15.10 4.93
CA THR A 570 -13.47 15.63 6.28
C THR A 570 -12.75 16.97 6.22
N VAL A 571 -13.38 18.02 6.74
CA VAL A 571 -12.77 19.36 6.82
C VAL A 571 -12.04 19.51 8.15
N ALA A 572 -10.72 19.32 8.09
CA ALA A 572 -9.81 19.50 9.21
C ALA A 572 -9.32 20.96 9.28
N SER A 573 -8.01 21.20 9.35
CA SER A 573 -7.38 22.52 9.30
C SER A 573 -5.89 22.36 9.05
N VAL A 574 -5.20 23.38 8.52
CA VAL A 574 -3.73 23.38 8.54
C VAL A 574 -3.13 23.26 9.93
N ALA A 575 -3.89 23.62 10.98
CA ALA A 575 -3.50 23.38 12.37
C ALA A 575 -3.15 21.91 12.67
N SER A 576 -3.65 20.96 11.86
CA SER A 576 -3.30 19.53 11.92
C SER A 576 -1.81 19.26 11.71
N PHE A 577 -1.09 20.15 11.01
CA PHE A 577 0.32 19.99 10.64
C PHE A 577 1.24 20.98 11.35
N MET A 578 0.69 22.01 11.98
CA MET A 578 1.48 23.08 12.59
C MET A 578 2.04 22.64 13.94
N ARG A 579 3.36 22.86 14.13
CA ARG A 579 4.03 22.71 15.44
C ARG A 579 3.74 23.88 16.37
N GLN A 580 3.24 24.99 15.83
CA GLN A 580 2.83 26.16 16.59
C GLN A 580 1.30 26.18 16.77
N ALA A 581 0.83 26.32 18.01
CA ALA A 581 -0.58 26.41 18.35
C ALA A 581 -1.12 27.82 18.10
N THR A 582 -1.72 28.07 16.93
CA THR A 582 -2.22 29.41 16.59
C THR A 582 -3.62 29.72 17.11
N ALA A 583 -4.45 28.70 17.29
CA ALA A 583 -5.81 28.85 17.81
C ALA A 583 -5.93 28.34 19.25
N GLY A 584 -5.23 27.25 19.55
CA GLY A 584 -5.16 26.65 20.89
C GLY A 584 -4.69 25.20 20.78
N LEU A 585 -4.27 24.63 21.91
CA LEU A 585 -3.78 23.24 21.93
C LEU A 585 -4.89 22.25 21.53
N ALA A 586 -6.09 22.42 22.08
CA ALA A 586 -7.25 21.58 21.76
C ALA A 586 -7.59 21.62 20.27
N TYR A 587 -7.56 22.80 19.64
CA TYR A 587 -7.85 22.93 18.22
C TYR A 587 -6.85 22.18 17.35
N ASN A 588 -5.55 22.40 17.57
CA ASN A 588 -4.50 21.72 16.82
C ASN A 588 -4.60 20.19 16.97
N ALA A 589 -4.71 19.71 18.21
CA ALA A 589 -4.78 18.28 18.50
C ALA A 589 -6.03 17.62 17.89
N THR A 590 -7.20 18.24 18.03
CA THR A 590 -8.45 17.67 17.53
C THR A 590 -8.55 17.74 16.01
N LYS A 591 -8.08 18.82 15.37
CA LYS A 591 -8.00 18.88 13.90
C LYS A 591 -6.96 17.91 13.34
N ALA A 592 -5.84 17.66 14.04
CA ALA A 592 -4.91 16.59 13.68
C ALA A 592 -5.59 15.22 13.75
N GLY A 593 -6.37 14.97 14.82
CA GLY A 593 -7.21 13.77 14.96
C GLY A 593 -8.21 13.62 13.81
N ALA A 594 -8.92 14.69 13.44
CA ALA A 594 -9.86 14.69 12.32
C ALA A 594 -9.20 14.32 10.98
N ALA A 595 -8.02 14.91 10.70
CA ALA A 595 -7.25 14.60 9.50
C ALA A 595 -6.76 13.14 9.49
N GLN A 596 -6.30 12.64 10.65
CA GLN A 596 -5.88 11.25 10.79
C GLN A 596 -7.05 10.27 10.60
N LEU A 597 -8.22 10.56 11.19
CA LEU A 597 -9.42 9.77 11.00
C LEU A 597 -9.81 9.72 9.52
N GLY A 598 -9.85 10.85 8.81
CA GLY A 598 -10.17 10.87 7.38
C GLY A 598 -9.25 9.97 6.54
N LYS A 599 -7.94 9.92 6.85
CA LYS A 599 -6.98 9.00 6.21
C LYS A 599 -7.24 7.53 6.55
N ILE A 600 -7.54 7.22 7.81
CA ILE A 600 -7.88 5.86 8.25
C ILE A 600 -9.16 5.40 7.53
N LEU A 601 -10.19 6.25 7.49
CA LEU A 601 -11.45 5.97 6.82
C LEU A 601 -11.25 5.66 5.33
N ALA A 602 -10.29 6.28 4.65
CA ALA A 602 -9.98 5.97 3.25
C ALA A 602 -9.53 4.51 3.06
N SER A 603 -8.78 3.98 4.02
CA SER A 603 -8.36 2.57 4.01
C SER A 603 -9.50 1.63 4.41
N VAL A 604 -10.29 2.02 5.42
CA VAL A 604 -11.41 1.21 5.93
C VAL A 604 -12.53 1.09 4.89
N PHE A 605 -12.81 2.17 4.16
CA PHE A 605 -13.94 2.27 3.23
C PHE A 605 -13.61 1.91 1.79
N ALA A 606 -12.32 1.85 1.40
CA ALA A 606 -11.92 1.47 0.05
C ALA A 606 -12.54 0.13 -0.44
N PRO A 607 -12.56 -0.96 0.36
CA PRO A 607 -13.21 -2.21 -0.05
C PRO A 607 -14.72 -2.07 -0.25
N TRP A 608 -15.36 -1.03 0.28
CA TRP A 608 -16.79 -0.77 0.17
C TRP A 608 -17.13 0.20 -0.97
N GLY A 609 -16.12 0.68 -1.71
CA GLY A 609 -16.32 1.63 -2.79
C GLY A 609 -16.76 3.00 -2.29
N ILE A 610 -16.43 3.36 -1.05
CA ILE A 610 -16.70 4.67 -0.50
C ILE A 610 -15.34 5.36 -0.34
N ARG A 611 -15.16 6.49 -1.00
CA ARG A 611 -13.93 7.28 -0.92
C ARG A 611 -13.91 8.08 0.37
N SER A 612 -12.72 8.41 0.88
CA SER A 612 -12.55 9.37 1.98
C SER A 612 -11.36 10.26 1.70
N ASN A 613 -11.57 11.58 1.71
CA ASN A 613 -10.52 12.58 1.50
C ASN A 613 -10.61 13.67 2.57
N VAL A 614 -9.51 14.38 2.79
CA VAL A 614 -9.40 15.42 3.81
C VAL A 614 -9.08 16.75 3.17
N VAL A 615 -9.73 17.81 3.64
CA VAL A 615 -9.39 19.20 3.30
C VAL A 615 -8.88 19.89 4.56
N CYS A 616 -7.67 20.44 4.50
CA CYS A 616 -7.02 21.19 5.57
C CYS A 616 -6.93 22.67 5.17
N PRO A 617 -7.97 23.47 5.43
CA PRO A 617 -7.97 24.88 5.09
C PRO A 617 -7.08 25.69 6.04
N GLY A 618 -6.48 26.75 5.48
CA GLY A 618 -5.83 27.83 6.20
C GLY A 618 -6.84 28.82 6.80
N PRO A 619 -6.46 30.10 6.96
CA PRO A 619 -7.39 31.12 7.43
C PRO A 619 -8.41 31.47 6.34
N TYR A 620 -9.70 31.22 6.63
CA TYR A 620 -10.85 31.58 5.79
C TYR A 620 -11.86 32.40 6.59
N PRO A 621 -12.60 33.32 5.96
CA PRO A 621 -13.68 34.06 6.61
C PRO A 621 -14.73 33.13 7.21
N SER A 622 -14.91 33.22 8.52
CA SER A 622 -15.90 32.47 9.30
C SER A 622 -16.16 33.17 10.64
N GLU A 623 -17.16 32.70 11.38
CA GLU A 623 -17.36 33.12 12.78
C GLU A 623 -16.09 32.89 13.63
N MET A 624 -15.33 31.82 13.37
CA MET A 624 -14.09 31.50 14.10
C MET A 624 -12.93 32.47 13.81
N THR A 625 -13.00 33.22 12.71
CA THR A 625 -11.97 34.18 12.31
C THR A 625 -12.48 35.62 12.33
N SER A 626 -13.68 35.85 12.86
CA SER A 626 -14.26 37.19 12.94
C SER A 626 -13.37 38.12 13.77
N GLY A 627 -13.19 39.36 13.33
CA GLY A 627 -12.36 40.36 14.00
C GLY A 627 -10.87 40.36 13.60
N ARG A 628 -10.45 39.53 12.64
CA ARG A 628 -9.12 39.65 12.02
C ARG A 628 -9.19 40.57 10.80
N ASP A 629 -8.13 41.35 10.55
CA ASP A 629 -8.01 42.28 9.41
C ASP A 629 -7.98 41.58 8.04
N GLY A 630 -7.78 40.25 8.03
CA GLY A 630 -7.73 39.40 6.84
C GLY A 630 -6.45 39.56 6.02
N LYS A 631 -5.49 40.36 6.49
CA LYS A 631 -4.21 40.64 5.84
C LYS A 631 -3.10 39.92 6.59
N PHE A 632 -2.16 39.34 5.86
CA PHE A 632 -1.04 38.61 6.46
C PHE A 632 0.27 39.05 5.82
N GLY A 633 1.34 39.08 6.62
CA GLY A 633 2.69 39.19 6.08
C GLY A 633 3.07 37.93 5.29
N THR A 634 4.02 38.06 4.37
CA THR A 634 4.53 36.93 3.56
C THR A 634 5.18 35.83 4.40
N ASN A 635 5.65 36.18 5.59
CA ASN A 635 6.16 35.25 6.61
C ASN A 635 5.06 34.51 7.38
N GLN A 636 3.79 34.82 7.16
CA GLN A 636 2.65 34.17 7.79
C GLN A 636 1.75 33.47 6.78
N VAL A 637 1.37 34.17 5.71
CA VAL A 637 0.67 33.60 4.56
C VAL A 637 1.30 34.25 3.34
N PRO A 638 2.12 33.54 2.56
CA PRO A 638 2.77 34.07 1.35
C PRO A 638 1.81 34.79 0.40
N GLN A 639 0.58 34.29 0.26
CA GLN A 639 -0.47 34.91 -0.56
C GLN A 639 -0.97 36.27 -0.02
N GLY A 640 -0.64 36.62 1.23
CA GLY A 640 -0.94 37.91 1.86
C GLY A 640 -2.39 38.13 2.30
N ARG A 641 -3.28 37.15 2.09
CA ARG A 641 -4.72 37.24 2.37
C ARG A 641 -5.28 35.93 2.95
N MET A 642 -6.46 36.02 3.54
CA MET A 642 -7.31 34.84 3.76
C MET A 642 -7.71 34.18 2.44
N GLY A 643 -8.05 32.89 2.52
CA GLY A 643 -8.78 32.21 1.44
C GLY A 643 -10.16 32.84 1.21
N ASN A 644 -10.71 32.66 0.02
CA ASN A 644 -12.02 33.18 -0.38
C ASN A 644 -12.91 32.05 -0.95
N VAL A 645 -14.14 32.41 -1.36
CA VAL A 645 -15.11 31.44 -1.88
C VAL A 645 -14.56 30.67 -3.09
N ASN A 646 -13.83 31.31 -4.00
CA ASN A 646 -13.29 30.65 -5.19
C ASN A 646 -12.23 29.60 -4.82
N ASP A 647 -11.37 29.89 -3.84
CA ASP A 647 -10.30 28.99 -3.42
C ASP A 647 -10.86 27.66 -2.87
N ILE A 648 -11.92 27.73 -2.05
CA ILE A 648 -12.55 26.53 -1.48
C ILE A 648 -13.56 25.87 -2.43
N ALA A 649 -14.27 26.67 -3.25
CA ALA A 649 -15.19 26.18 -4.26
C ALA A 649 -14.47 25.36 -5.32
N GLY A 650 -13.35 25.85 -5.85
CA GLY A 650 -12.56 25.13 -6.84
C GLY A 650 -12.07 23.78 -6.31
N LEU A 651 -11.58 23.74 -5.07
CA LEU A 651 -11.15 22.50 -4.42
C LEU A 651 -12.32 21.53 -4.18
N ALA A 652 -13.46 22.02 -3.71
CA ALA A 652 -14.63 21.19 -3.46
C ALA A 652 -15.19 20.60 -4.77
N LEU A 653 -15.34 21.41 -5.82
CA LEU A 653 -15.80 20.97 -7.14
C LEU A 653 -14.81 20.01 -7.79
N PHE A 654 -13.50 20.19 -7.59
CA PHE A 654 -12.50 19.21 -8.02
C PHE A 654 -12.74 17.85 -7.36
N LEU A 655 -12.79 17.80 -6.02
CA LEU A 655 -12.90 16.54 -5.28
C LEU A 655 -14.22 15.79 -5.53
N ILE A 656 -15.32 16.53 -5.71
CA ILE A 656 -16.68 16.00 -5.88
C ILE A 656 -17.01 15.72 -7.35
N GLY A 657 -16.48 16.54 -8.25
CA GLY A 657 -16.65 16.42 -9.68
C GLY A 657 -15.93 15.20 -10.25
N LYS A 658 -16.09 14.99 -11.56
CA LYS A 658 -15.46 13.87 -12.27
C LYS A 658 -13.93 13.97 -12.25
N GLY A 659 -13.37 15.19 -12.24
CA GLY A 659 -11.92 15.39 -12.16
C GLY A 659 -11.27 14.80 -10.89
N GLY A 660 -12.04 14.69 -9.80
CA GLY A 660 -11.59 14.11 -8.55
C GLY A 660 -11.97 12.65 -8.36
N ALA A 661 -12.61 11.98 -9.32
CA ALA A 661 -13.10 10.60 -9.17
C ALA A 661 -11.97 9.61 -8.83
N TYR A 662 -10.76 9.87 -9.37
CA TYR A 662 -9.55 9.07 -9.13
C TYR A 662 -8.85 9.36 -7.78
N VAL A 663 -9.38 10.28 -6.97
CA VAL A 663 -8.74 10.72 -5.71
C VAL A 663 -9.34 9.98 -4.51
N ASN A 664 -8.51 9.26 -3.75
CA ASN A 664 -8.89 8.64 -2.47
C ASN A 664 -7.73 8.70 -1.46
N GLY A 665 -8.03 8.99 -0.19
CA GLY A 665 -7.04 9.10 0.89
C GLY A 665 -6.17 10.36 0.85
N THR A 666 -6.50 11.35 0.02
CA THR A 666 -5.70 12.58 -0.07
C THR A 666 -5.93 13.51 1.12
N VAL A 667 -4.92 14.31 1.47
CA VAL A 667 -5.07 15.48 2.34
C VAL A 667 -4.70 16.72 1.54
N GLN A 668 -5.72 17.49 1.16
CA GLN A 668 -5.57 18.69 0.34
C GLN A 668 -5.44 19.92 1.23
N ILE A 669 -4.41 20.72 0.99
CA ILE A 669 -4.20 22.00 1.67
C ILE A 669 -4.68 23.14 0.78
N SER A 670 -5.38 24.08 1.39
CA SER A 670 -5.68 25.36 0.76
C SER A 670 -5.46 26.46 1.80
N ASP A 671 -4.26 27.04 1.82
CA ASP A 671 -3.82 27.90 2.93
C ASP A 671 -2.98 29.12 2.53
N GLY A 672 -2.84 29.37 1.23
CA GLY A 672 -2.04 30.49 0.70
C GLY A 672 -0.54 30.36 0.97
N GLY A 673 -0.03 29.15 1.22
CA GLY A 673 1.39 28.86 1.50
C GLY A 673 1.76 28.95 2.98
N ARG A 674 0.77 29.05 3.88
CA ARG A 674 1.00 29.23 5.32
C ARG A 674 1.89 28.12 5.91
N LEU A 675 1.65 26.86 5.55
CA LEU A 675 2.43 25.73 6.06
C LEU A 675 3.89 25.73 5.58
N SER A 676 4.19 26.38 4.46
CA SER A 676 5.56 26.52 3.94
C SER A 676 6.41 27.51 4.73
N VAL A 677 5.80 28.43 5.48
CA VAL A 677 6.50 29.47 6.24
C VAL A 677 6.34 29.33 7.76
N PHE A 678 5.39 28.53 8.22
CA PHE A 678 5.24 28.17 9.63
C PHE A 678 5.95 26.85 9.97
N PRO A 679 6.47 26.69 11.19
CA PRO A 679 6.94 25.39 11.67
C PRO A 679 5.84 24.32 11.56
N SER A 680 6.05 23.33 10.69
CA SER A 680 5.06 22.30 10.37
C SER A 680 5.69 20.93 10.09
N THR A 681 4.87 19.89 9.98
CA THR A 681 5.25 18.51 9.64
C THR A 681 4.55 18.03 8.37
N TYR A 682 4.16 18.96 7.49
CA TYR A 682 3.45 18.63 6.25
C TYR A 682 4.34 17.84 5.29
#